data_AF-A0AA37UC03-F1
#
_entry.id   AF-A0AA37UC03-F1
#
_cell.length_a   1.000
_cell.length_b   1.000
_cell.length_c   1.000
_cell.angle_alpha   90.00
_cell.angle_beta   90.00
_cell.angle_gamma   90.00
#
_symmetry.space_group_name_H-M   'P 1'
#
loop_
_entity.id
_entity.type
_entity.pdbx_description
1 polymer ?
#
loop_
_entity_poly.entity_id
_entity_poly.type
_entity_poly.pdbx_seq_one_letter_code
_entity_poly.pdbx_strand_id
1 'polypeptide(L)'
;MSIPAFDIDEIPFSTAGSWLNLSRVVGLHRRADDIHLVSHVTGMHPVLSLVPMKGGESAATRVSADPAVLRWTSDDGSTVEAVFASADTVRLRGRGMDMAISDPALELTPFTGSYFYEDPMDGAFVLTSYETGRRYRLHVLAGRADAVGAGRLGAGERSLTVSGERWELAITEFEAAPPASVDEAFDVIAERVRGEFDGYVDAIAGWRDERTPAASLAAYVLWSATVDPSGFVTRRTVLMSKHWMDKVWSWDHCFNAIALAVGSASAGLEQFLAPFDHQDARGGLPDSITHSEVLYNFVKPPIHGWALQRLRDAAPDALGREELVAVYRSLRRWTNFWLRARTGPGSVLPHYQHGNDSGWDNATMFDHDRVVEAPDLAAFLIVQLGTLSALSAELGYNDHEQWQATAQRILDALIDELHDERGFFARGAISGTRSKEGSLLPALTVLAAEHLPQHLNDELAERIRDHLTEWGPATQLVQSEEYEADGYWRGPIWAPPPCSSRTACAGRVTSTWPTTYGAVSCGSASSRASRRTSTPSPARGCATAPTPGPRAPTSCSPAHWRSRRRRSERPSPLPDIPSCDHDPRQAHDRARRVRGLRAASLRPAARLPAPARRRRDRRRRARRDPARVLAAARRPAVRRRGRAVGVRGGARMPAQRRTQRPSAGAAGRARRIRRSAACDRRAGEPRRRPGPRPGAGGAAREGCGDRAALGVGGARAGRDRGRAGDDGERRLHPPAPREAAVG
;
A
#
# COMPACT_ATOMS: atom_id res chain seq x y z
N MET A 1 -4.38 29.62 -1.56
CA MET A 1 -3.56 29.55 -0.31
C MET A 1 -2.10 29.39 -0.70
N SER A 2 -1.14 29.48 0.23
CA SER A 2 0.23 29.05 -0.06
C SER A 2 0.32 27.53 -0.17
N ILE A 3 1.11 27.06 -1.12
CA ILE A 3 1.53 25.67 -1.29
C ILE A 3 2.19 25.17 0.02
N PRO A 4 1.94 23.93 0.48
CA PRO A 4 2.52 23.42 1.71
C PRO A 4 4.02 23.13 1.53
N ALA A 5 4.87 23.72 2.36
CA ALA A 5 6.24 23.22 2.55
C ALA A 5 6.24 22.06 3.55
N PHE A 6 7.15 21.09 3.36
CA PHE A 6 7.24 19.90 4.22
C PHE A 6 8.70 19.45 4.44
N ASP A 7 8.90 18.59 5.46
CA ASP A 7 10.19 17.95 5.70
C ASP A 7 10.31 16.66 4.88
N ILE A 8 11.40 16.53 4.14
CA ILE A 8 11.76 15.34 3.38
C ILE A 8 12.00 14.12 4.28
N ASP A 9 12.34 14.36 5.55
CA ASP A 9 12.54 13.31 6.54
C ASP A 9 11.22 12.77 7.15
N GLU A 10 10.08 13.41 6.85
CA GLU A 10 8.74 12.93 7.16
C GLU A 10 8.02 12.39 5.90
N ILE A 11 8.02 13.16 4.81
CA ILE A 11 7.24 12.88 3.59
C ILE A 11 8.17 12.84 2.36
N PRO A 12 8.09 11.80 1.49
CA PRO A 12 8.95 11.69 0.32
C PRO A 12 8.59 12.70 -0.77
N PHE A 13 9.59 13.28 -1.44
CA PHE A 13 9.36 14.14 -2.60
C PHE A 13 9.11 13.28 -3.84
N SER A 14 7.90 13.35 -4.38
CA SER A 14 7.46 12.61 -5.57
C SER A 14 6.28 13.31 -6.27
N THR A 15 5.88 12.81 -7.44
CA THR A 15 4.69 13.26 -8.18
C THR A 15 3.72 12.11 -8.47
N ALA A 16 2.45 12.44 -8.65
CA ALA A 16 1.38 11.47 -8.81
C ALA A 16 1.48 10.69 -10.13
N GLY A 17 1.63 9.37 -10.01
CA GLY A 17 1.85 8.43 -11.11
C GLY A 17 3.25 7.80 -11.08
N SER A 18 4.24 8.50 -10.52
CA SER A 18 5.62 8.03 -10.47
C SER A 18 5.80 6.83 -9.56
N TRP A 19 6.58 5.82 -9.99
CA TRP A 19 7.09 4.76 -9.11
C TRP A 19 8.38 5.16 -8.37
N LEU A 20 8.87 6.38 -8.59
CA LEU A 20 10.09 6.93 -7.99
C LEU A 20 9.76 7.93 -6.86
N ASN A 21 10.74 8.19 -6.01
CA ASN A 21 10.78 9.31 -5.08
C ASN A 21 12.21 9.75 -4.79
N LEU A 22 12.37 11.00 -4.34
CA LEU A 22 13.58 11.45 -3.66
C LEU A 22 13.35 11.34 -2.14
N SER A 23 14.20 10.60 -1.43
CA SER A 23 14.10 10.42 0.02
C SER A 23 15.42 10.02 0.68
N ARG A 24 15.52 10.24 2.00
CA ARG A 24 16.53 9.65 2.89
C ARG A 24 16.15 8.25 3.40
N VAL A 25 14.90 7.84 3.25
CA VAL A 25 14.41 6.50 3.58
C VAL A 25 14.75 5.56 2.43
N VAL A 26 15.51 4.50 2.71
CA VAL A 26 16.17 3.66 1.68
C VAL A 26 15.86 2.16 1.87
N GLY A 27 14.60 1.83 2.12
CA GLY A 27 14.12 0.49 2.46
C GLY A 27 13.88 0.28 3.97
N LEU A 28 13.14 -0.77 4.32
CA LEU A 28 12.56 -0.98 5.65
C LEU A 28 13.57 -0.78 6.81
N HIS A 29 13.26 0.17 7.70
CA HIS A 29 14.07 0.63 8.85
C HIS A 29 15.51 1.09 8.54
N ARG A 30 15.87 1.34 7.28
CA ARG A 30 17.13 1.96 6.86
C ARG A 30 16.94 3.42 6.44
N ARG A 31 17.81 4.31 6.94
CA ARG A 31 17.92 5.71 6.53
C ARG A 31 19.36 5.99 6.07
N ALA A 32 19.53 6.88 5.11
CA ALA A 32 20.82 7.45 4.72
C ALA A 32 20.89 8.94 5.11
N ASP A 33 22.10 9.48 5.24
CA ASP A 33 22.32 10.92 5.50
C ASP A 33 22.07 11.76 4.23
N ASP A 34 22.34 11.19 3.05
CA ASP A 34 22.09 11.81 1.74
C ASP A 34 20.72 11.42 1.18
N ILE A 35 20.17 12.29 0.34
CA ILE A 35 18.92 12.01 -0.40
C ILE A 35 19.25 11.09 -1.57
N HIS A 36 18.44 10.05 -1.74
CA HIS A 36 18.56 9.08 -2.82
C HIS A 36 17.36 9.18 -3.76
N LEU A 37 17.58 8.92 -5.05
CA LEU A 37 16.52 8.45 -5.93
C LEU A 37 16.22 7.01 -5.55
N VAL A 38 15.01 6.76 -5.05
CA VAL A 38 14.50 5.45 -4.72
C VAL A 38 13.44 5.07 -5.76
N SER A 39 13.46 3.82 -6.21
CA SER A 39 12.41 3.23 -7.03
C SER A 39 11.65 2.20 -6.20
N HIS A 40 10.34 2.12 -6.42
CA HIS A 40 9.44 1.11 -5.84
C HIS A 40 9.11 -0.02 -6.83
N VAL A 41 9.74 0.00 -8.02
CA VAL A 41 9.72 -1.11 -8.97
C VAL A 41 10.47 -2.30 -8.37
N THR A 42 9.81 -3.47 -8.35
CA THR A 42 10.31 -4.72 -7.75
C THR A 42 10.80 -4.61 -6.29
N GLY A 43 10.22 -3.66 -5.53
CA GLY A 43 10.54 -3.40 -4.12
C GLY A 43 11.19 -2.02 -3.91
N MET A 44 11.46 -1.65 -2.65
CA MET A 44 12.04 -0.35 -2.30
C MET A 44 13.57 -0.33 -2.43
N HIS A 45 14.08 0.18 -3.55
CA HIS A 45 15.50 0.16 -3.91
C HIS A 45 16.10 1.57 -4.05
N PRO A 46 17.13 1.94 -3.29
CA PRO A 46 17.90 3.17 -3.54
C PRO A 46 18.77 2.96 -4.79
N VAL A 47 18.46 3.69 -5.87
CA VAL A 47 19.11 3.53 -7.18
C VAL A 47 20.30 4.46 -7.34
N LEU A 48 20.18 5.71 -6.89
CA LEU A 48 21.22 6.74 -6.99
C LEU A 48 21.28 7.54 -5.68
N SER A 49 22.46 7.70 -5.09
CA SER A 49 22.71 8.73 -4.08
C SER A 49 22.92 10.09 -4.76
N LEU A 50 22.36 11.16 -4.19
CA LEU A 50 22.45 12.54 -4.68
C LEU A 50 23.15 13.41 -3.63
N VAL A 51 24.46 13.64 -3.81
CA VAL A 51 25.31 14.40 -2.88
C VAL A 51 25.68 15.75 -3.50
N PRO A 52 25.21 16.89 -2.95
CA PRO A 52 25.68 18.21 -3.36
C PRO A 52 27.19 18.35 -3.08
N MET A 53 27.95 18.86 -4.03
CA MET A 53 29.41 18.95 -3.96
C MET A 53 29.90 20.40 -4.10
N LYS A 54 31.01 20.72 -3.43
CA LYS A 54 31.68 22.02 -3.55
C LYS A 54 33.18 21.87 -3.33
N GLY A 55 33.99 22.29 -4.31
CA GLY A 55 35.46 22.20 -4.23
C GLY A 55 36.02 20.77 -4.24
N GLY A 56 35.21 19.77 -4.64
CA GLY A 56 35.57 18.34 -4.61
C GLY A 56 35.15 17.60 -3.33
N GLU A 57 34.58 18.29 -2.34
CA GLU A 57 34.07 17.69 -1.10
C GLU A 57 32.53 17.82 -1.02
N SER A 58 31.89 17.01 -0.16
CA SER A 58 30.45 17.08 0.09
C SER A 58 30.06 18.40 0.77
N ALA A 59 29.03 19.07 0.26
CA ALA A 59 28.61 20.38 0.70
C ALA A 59 27.51 20.28 1.77
N ALA A 60 27.78 20.82 2.96
CA ALA A 60 26.77 21.02 3.98
C ALA A 60 25.64 21.92 3.44
N THR A 61 24.42 21.40 3.41
CA THR A 61 23.24 22.07 2.84
C THR A 61 22.02 21.90 3.73
N ARG A 62 21.15 22.91 3.72
CA ARG A 62 19.77 22.82 4.20
C ARG A 62 18.88 22.32 3.06
N VAL A 63 18.04 21.33 3.35
CA VAL A 63 16.99 20.88 2.44
C VAL A 63 15.69 21.63 2.73
N SER A 64 14.91 21.92 1.70
CA SER A 64 13.52 22.38 1.78
C SER A 64 12.73 21.77 0.62
N ALA A 65 11.50 21.29 0.87
CA ALA A 65 10.62 20.75 -0.15
C ALA A 65 9.28 21.47 -0.19
N ASP A 66 8.79 21.71 -1.41
CA ASP A 66 7.38 21.92 -1.73
C ASP A 66 6.96 20.90 -2.81
N PRO A 67 5.65 20.66 -3.05
CA PRO A 67 5.14 19.71 -4.05
C PRO A 67 5.71 19.81 -5.47
N ALA A 68 6.25 20.96 -5.87
CA ALA A 68 6.88 21.15 -7.18
C ALA A 68 8.41 21.13 -7.12
N VAL A 69 9.04 21.63 -6.05
CA VAL A 69 10.51 21.75 -5.97
C VAL A 69 11.09 21.27 -4.64
N LEU A 70 12.00 20.30 -4.72
CA LEU A 70 12.97 19.99 -3.67
C LEU A 70 14.25 20.83 -3.90
N ARG A 71 14.80 21.45 -2.86
CA ARG A 71 15.98 22.32 -2.95
C ARG A 71 17.00 22.03 -1.85
N TRP A 72 18.26 21.88 -2.24
CA TRP A 72 19.44 21.95 -1.36
C TRP A 72 20.02 23.37 -1.43
N THR A 73 20.22 24.01 -0.29
CA THR A 73 20.77 25.38 -0.18
C THR A 73 21.97 25.38 0.75
N SER A 74 23.10 25.94 0.31
CA SER A 74 24.30 26.11 1.12
C SER A 74 24.32 27.48 1.82
N ASP A 75 25.18 27.62 2.85
CA ASP A 75 25.28 28.85 3.65
C ASP A 75 25.71 30.10 2.86
N ASP A 76 26.35 29.95 1.70
CA ASP A 76 26.71 31.07 0.80
C ASP A 76 25.68 31.34 -0.32
N GLY A 77 24.51 30.69 -0.27
CA GLY A 77 23.41 30.89 -1.20
C GLY A 77 23.52 30.11 -2.51
N SER A 78 24.52 29.25 -2.67
CA SER A 78 24.58 28.31 -3.79
C SER A 78 23.51 27.22 -3.63
N THR A 79 22.88 26.79 -4.74
CA THR A 79 21.70 25.90 -4.71
C THR A 79 21.79 24.73 -5.69
N VAL A 80 21.20 23.60 -5.34
CA VAL A 80 20.72 22.58 -6.29
C VAL A 80 19.21 22.42 -6.11
N GLU A 81 18.49 22.20 -7.20
CA GLU A 81 17.03 22.09 -7.24
C GLU A 81 16.61 20.82 -8.01
N ALA A 82 15.53 20.17 -7.60
CA ALA A 82 14.94 19.01 -8.26
C ALA A 82 13.43 19.20 -8.50
N VAL A 83 12.95 18.75 -9.66
CA VAL A 83 11.54 18.69 -10.04
C VAL A 83 11.25 17.40 -10.82
N PHE A 84 10.08 16.80 -10.66
CA PHE A 84 9.62 15.72 -11.53
C PHE A 84 9.08 16.30 -12.85
N ALA A 85 9.71 15.98 -13.97
CA ALA A 85 9.22 16.38 -15.29
C ALA A 85 8.03 15.54 -15.77
N SER A 86 7.99 14.29 -15.34
CA SER A 86 7.02 13.24 -15.68
C SER A 86 6.99 12.19 -14.56
N ALA A 87 6.20 11.13 -14.72
CA ALA A 87 6.22 9.98 -13.80
C ALA A 87 7.58 9.23 -13.79
N ASP A 88 8.35 9.29 -14.87
CA ASP A 88 9.61 8.55 -15.05
C ASP A 88 10.89 9.42 -14.98
N THR A 89 10.76 10.75 -15.05
CA THR A 89 11.91 11.66 -15.20
C THR A 89 11.99 12.72 -14.10
N VAL A 90 13.14 12.77 -13.42
CA VAL A 90 13.53 13.84 -12.50
C VAL A 90 14.52 14.77 -13.20
N ARG A 91 14.30 16.08 -13.10
CA ARG A 91 15.23 17.12 -13.55
C ARG A 91 15.97 17.69 -12.35
N LEU A 92 17.31 17.76 -12.44
CA LEU A 92 18.19 18.38 -11.46
C LEU A 92 18.88 19.61 -12.07
N ARG A 93 18.99 20.70 -11.31
CA ARG A 93 19.65 21.94 -11.75
C ARG A 93 20.50 22.54 -10.64
N GLY A 94 21.76 22.85 -10.94
CA GLY A 94 22.68 23.48 -9.98
C GLY A 94 23.06 24.91 -10.34
N ARG A 95 23.40 25.69 -9.31
CA ARG A 95 23.92 27.07 -9.38
C ARG A 95 24.96 27.26 -8.27
N GLY A 96 26.25 27.34 -8.62
CA GLY A 96 27.35 27.52 -7.65
C GLY A 96 27.68 26.32 -6.74
N MET A 97 27.05 25.17 -6.99
CA MET A 97 27.39 23.85 -6.44
C MET A 97 27.31 22.82 -7.55
N ASP A 98 28.16 21.80 -7.44
CA ASP A 98 28.17 20.63 -8.30
C ASP A 98 27.29 19.53 -7.64
N MET A 99 27.04 18.42 -8.33
CA MET A 99 26.28 17.28 -7.78
C MET A 99 26.95 15.96 -8.16
N ALA A 100 27.29 15.14 -7.16
CA ALA A 100 27.76 13.77 -7.37
C ALA A 100 26.58 12.80 -7.29
N ILE A 101 26.44 11.98 -8.33
CA ILE A 101 25.33 11.04 -8.53
C ILE A 101 25.94 9.66 -8.66
N SER A 102 25.70 8.78 -7.67
CA SER A 102 26.44 7.51 -7.54
C SER A 102 25.53 6.31 -7.33
N ASP A 103 25.91 5.16 -7.89
CA ASP A 103 25.35 3.87 -7.52
C ASP A 103 25.69 3.58 -6.04
N PRO A 104 24.70 3.46 -5.13
CA PRO A 104 24.97 3.12 -3.73
C PRO A 104 25.46 1.66 -3.57
N ALA A 105 25.29 0.81 -4.59
CA ALA A 105 25.87 -0.53 -4.62
C ALA A 105 27.34 -0.49 -5.08
N LEU A 106 28.26 -0.62 -4.11
CA LEU A 106 29.70 -0.64 -4.36
C LEU A 106 30.20 -1.90 -5.13
N GLU A 107 29.33 -2.86 -5.44
CA GLU A 107 29.64 -4.07 -6.19
C GLU A 107 28.49 -4.47 -7.12
N LEU A 108 28.82 -4.64 -8.41
CA LEU A 108 27.92 -5.17 -9.43
C LEU A 108 28.03 -6.70 -9.44
N THR A 109 26.91 -7.38 -9.14
CA THR A 109 26.77 -8.84 -9.20
C THR A 109 25.74 -9.23 -10.28
N PRO A 110 25.54 -10.53 -10.59
CA PRO A 110 24.46 -10.97 -11.47
C PRO A 110 23.03 -10.71 -10.94
N PHE A 111 22.88 -10.17 -9.72
CA PHE A 111 21.60 -9.99 -9.04
C PHE A 111 21.43 -8.62 -8.35
N THR A 112 22.48 -7.79 -8.24
CA THR A 112 22.49 -6.55 -7.45
C THR A 112 23.45 -5.50 -8.03
N GLY A 113 23.15 -4.23 -7.79
CA GLY A 113 23.92 -3.07 -8.27
C GLY A 113 23.69 -2.78 -9.75
N SER A 114 24.35 -1.73 -10.24
CA SER A 114 24.11 -1.22 -11.59
C SER A 114 25.30 -1.37 -12.53
N TYR A 115 25.03 -1.69 -13.81
CA TYR A 115 26.03 -1.53 -14.87
C TYR A 115 25.98 -0.10 -15.44
N PHE A 116 27.06 0.66 -15.26
CA PHE A 116 27.19 2.06 -15.65
C PHE A 116 28.02 2.20 -16.93
N TYR A 117 27.53 2.95 -17.92
CA TYR A 117 28.26 3.21 -19.18
C TYR A 117 27.82 4.53 -19.84
N GLU A 118 28.61 5.00 -20.82
CA GLU A 118 28.30 6.15 -21.69
C GLU A 118 27.67 5.65 -22.99
N ASP A 119 26.52 6.22 -23.38
CA ASP A 119 25.75 5.79 -24.54
C ASP A 119 26.29 6.43 -25.84
N PRO A 120 26.83 5.65 -26.80
CA PRO A 120 27.45 6.20 -28.00
C PRO A 120 26.47 6.86 -28.99
N MET A 121 25.17 6.87 -28.70
CA MET A 121 24.16 7.56 -29.49
C MET A 121 24.18 9.08 -29.32
N ASP A 122 24.44 9.57 -28.11
CA ASP A 122 24.33 11.00 -27.73
C ASP A 122 25.32 11.44 -26.62
N GLY A 123 26.06 10.53 -26.00
CA GLY A 123 26.94 10.83 -24.86
C GLY A 123 26.23 10.91 -23.50
N ALA A 124 24.94 10.55 -23.41
CA ALA A 124 24.25 10.42 -22.14
C ALA A 124 24.74 9.18 -21.38
N PHE A 125 24.80 9.25 -20.06
CA PHE A 125 25.20 8.09 -19.24
C PHE A 125 23.99 7.23 -18.89
N VAL A 126 24.19 5.93 -18.69
CA VAL A 126 23.12 4.98 -18.35
C VAL A 126 23.58 4.05 -17.24
N LEU A 127 22.75 3.90 -16.20
CA LEU A 127 22.85 2.83 -15.20
C LEU A 127 21.77 1.78 -15.47
N THR A 128 22.15 0.52 -15.62
CA THR A 128 21.23 -0.64 -15.71
C THR A 128 21.21 -1.36 -14.35
N SER A 129 20.14 -1.22 -13.57
CA SER A 129 20.02 -1.79 -12.22
C SER A 129 19.46 -3.22 -12.26
N TYR A 130 20.11 -4.14 -11.55
CA TYR A 130 19.63 -5.51 -11.42
C TYR A 130 18.48 -5.65 -10.41
N GLU A 131 18.44 -4.86 -9.32
CA GLU A 131 17.36 -4.92 -8.32
C GLU A 131 16.00 -4.46 -8.85
N THR A 132 15.99 -3.42 -9.69
CA THR A 132 14.75 -2.83 -10.25
C THR A 132 14.38 -3.41 -11.61
N GLY A 133 15.33 -4.03 -12.32
CA GLY A 133 15.18 -4.43 -13.73
C GLY A 133 15.04 -3.26 -14.70
N ARG A 134 15.24 -2.02 -14.23
CA ARG A 134 15.08 -0.76 -14.99
C ARG A 134 16.44 -0.17 -15.36
N ARG A 135 16.42 0.77 -16.30
CA ARG A 135 17.57 1.55 -16.74
C ARG A 135 17.33 3.02 -16.45
N TYR A 136 18.38 3.75 -16.10
CA TYR A 136 18.32 5.14 -15.67
C TYR A 136 19.25 5.96 -16.54
N ARG A 137 18.70 6.81 -17.41
CA ARG A 137 19.47 7.68 -18.31
C ARG A 137 19.77 9.00 -17.60
N LEU A 138 21.05 9.33 -17.47
CA LEU A 138 21.58 10.56 -16.90
C LEU A 138 22.05 11.43 -18.08
N HIS A 139 21.18 12.29 -18.58
CA HIS A 139 21.41 13.13 -19.76
C HIS A 139 21.69 14.58 -19.34
N VAL A 140 22.92 15.05 -19.57
CA VAL A 140 23.37 16.40 -19.20
C VAL A 140 22.94 17.39 -20.27
N LEU A 141 22.00 18.27 -19.90
CA LEU A 141 21.42 19.29 -20.78
C LEU A 141 22.26 20.57 -20.79
N ALA A 142 22.96 20.86 -19.69
CA ALA A 142 23.89 21.98 -19.57
C ALA A 142 24.95 21.69 -18.50
N GLY A 143 26.15 22.26 -18.65
CA GLY A 143 27.27 22.10 -17.72
C GLY A 143 28.34 21.16 -18.25
N ARG A 144 29.00 20.43 -17.35
CA ARG A 144 29.97 19.36 -17.64
C ARG A 144 29.66 18.12 -16.83
N ALA A 145 30.16 16.98 -17.28
CA ALA A 145 30.04 15.70 -16.59
C ALA A 145 31.40 15.01 -16.52
N ASP A 146 31.78 14.56 -15.32
CA ASP A 146 32.97 13.77 -15.06
C ASP A 146 32.54 12.41 -14.49
N ALA A 147 32.78 11.33 -15.23
CA ALA A 147 32.28 9.99 -14.94
C ALA A 147 33.38 9.04 -14.42
N VAL A 148 33.11 8.35 -13.32
CA VAL A 148 34.00 7.33 -12.72
C VAL A 148 33.35 5.95 -12.86
N GLY A 149 34.12 4.97 -13.32
CA GLY A 149 33.68 3.57 -13.35
C GLY A 149 32.77 3.18 -14.53
N ALA A 150 32.66 4.01 -15.57
CA ALA A 150 32.01 3.60 -16.81
C ALA A 150 32.65 2.30 -17.36
N GLY A 151 31.81 1.32 -17.70
CA GLY A 151 32.23 -0.02 -18.11
C GLY A 151 32.75 -0.95 -16.99
N ARG A 152 32.73 -0.53 -15.71
CA ARG A 152 33.28 -1.31 -14.59
C ARG A 152 32.39 -2.50 -14.22
N LEU A 153 32.93 -3.70 -14.37
CA LEU A 153 32.38 -4.95 -13.83
C LEU A 153 32.87 -5.20 -12.39
N GLY A 154 32.05 -5.88 -11.57
CA GLY A 154 32.41 -6.29 -10.19
C GLY A 154 32.47 -5.12 -9.20
N ALA A 155 33.39 -5.19 -8.24
CA ALA A 155 33.55 -4.18 -7.19
C ALA A 155 34.19 -2.86 -7.67
N GLY A 156 33.74 -1.76 -7.06
CA GLY A 156 34.28 -0.41 -7.23
C GLY A 156 33.23 0.63 -7.63
N GLU A 157 33.60 1.89 -7.45
CA GLU A 157 32.75 3.06 -7.68
C GLU A 157 32.17 3.17 -9.09
N ARG A 158 30.92 3.67 -9.16
CA ARG A 158 30.21 4.13 -10.36
C ARG A 158 29.54 5.45 -10.02
N SER A 159 30.05 6.55 -10.57
CA SER A 159 29.56 7.90 -10.26
C SER A 159 29.63 8.83 -11.46
N LEU A 160 28.75 9.83 -11.46
CA LEU A 160 28.74 10.96 -12.37
C LEU A 160 28.75 12.25 -11.53
N THR A 161 29.78 13.07 -11.67
CA THR A 161 29.77 14.43 -11.10
C THR A 161 29.35 15.41 -12.19
N VAL A 162 28.25 16.14 -11.97
CA VAL A 162 27.79 17.19 -12.88
C VAL A 162 28.18 18.55 -12.31
N SER A 163 28.84 19.38 -13.13
CA SER A 163 29.54 20.59 -12.67
C SER A 163 29.38 21.82 -13.56
N GLY A 164 29.58 23.00 -12.97
CA GLY A 164 29.62 24.30 -13.67
C GLY A 164 28.97 25.46 -12.90
N GLU A 165 29.13 26.70 -13.38
CA GLU A 165 28.45 27.89 -12.79
C GLU A 165 26.93 27.66 -12.73
N ARG A 166 26.39 27.09 -13.82
CA ARG A 166 25.04 26.54 -13.93
C ARG A 166 25.11 25.25 -14.73
N TRP A 167 24.38 24.24 -14.30
CA TRP A 167 24.25 22.97 -14.99
C TRP A 167 22.83 22.42 -14.83
N GLU A 168 22.41 21.55 -15.75
CA GLU A 168 21.11 20.89 -15.70
C GLU A 168 21.20 19.47 -16.26
N LEU A 169 20.50 18.53 -15.62
CA LEU A 169 20.52 17.09 -15.88
C LEU A 169 19.09 16.54 -15.87
N ALA A 170 18.76 15.64 -16.80
CA ALA A 170 17.62 14.74 -16.69
C ALA A 170 18.06 13.36 -16.19
N ILE A 171 17.34 12.79 -15.23
CA ILE A 171 17.44 11.39 -14.79
C ILE A 171 16.11 10.71 -15.14
N THR A 172 16.12 9.78 -16.10
CA THR A 172 14.92 9.12 -16.63
C THR A 172 14.98 7.62 -16.42
N GLU A 173 14.00 7.04 -15.73
CA GLU A 173 13.77 5.58 -15.67
C GLU A 173 13.17 5.08 -16.99
N PHE A 174 13.64 3.94 -17.51
CA PHE A 174 13.14 3.33 -18.75
C PHE A 174 13.39 1.81 -18.82
N GLU A 175 12.79 1.17 -19.82
CA GLU A 175 12.95 -0.27 -20.10
C GLU A 175 13.95 -0.52 -21.26
N ALA A 176 13.47 -0.96 -22.42
CA ALA A 176 14.32 -1.31 -23.57
C ALA A 176 14.92 -0.08 -24.27
N ALA A 177 14.13 0.97 -24.44
CA ALA A 177 14.51 2.23 -25.09
C ALA A 177 14.06 3.42 -24.23
N PRO A 178 14.83 4.53 -24.19
CA PRO A 178 14.45 5.73 -23.46
C PRO A 178 13.23 6.41 -24.11
N PRO A 179 12.39 7.13 -23.34
CA PRO A 179 11.37 8.01 -23.90
C PRO A 179 12.02 9.22 -24.61
N ALA A 180 11.19 10.02 -25.28
CA ALA A 180 11.64 11.28 -25.88
C ALA A 180 12.11 12.29 -24.80
N SER A 181 13.02 13.19 -25.16
CA SER A 181 13.49 14.24 -24.27
C SER A 181 12.37 15.23 -23.94
N VAL A 182 12.31 15.67 -22.67
CA VAL A 182 11.45 16.78 -22.25
C VAL A 182 12.20 18.08 -22.49
N ASP A 183 11.98 18.70 -23.65
CA ASP A 183 12.67 19.93 -24.05
C ASP A 183 12.14 21.20 -23.35
N GLU A 184 11.20 21.07 -22.40
CA GLU A 184 10.77 22.14 -21.49
C GLU A 184 11.91 22.63 -20.60
N ALA A 185 11.94 23.93 -20.26
CA ALA A 185 12.90 24.50 -19.32
C ALA A 185 12.48 24.24 -17.85
N PHE A 186 13.44 24.02 -16.95
CA PHE A 186 13.20 23.70 -15.53
C PHE A 186 12.12 24.55 -14.84
N ASP A 187 12.15 25.88 -15.02
CA ASP A 187 11.20 26.78 -14.35
C ASP A 187 9.77 26.67 -14.91
N VAL A 188 9.61 26.25 -16.18
CA VAL A 188 8.31 25.95 -16.79
C VAL A 188 7.76 24.64 -16.24
N ILE A 189 8.61 23.61 -16.10
CA ILE A 189 8.25 22.33 -15.49
C ILE A 189 7.80 22.55 -14.03
N ALA A 190 8.56 23.33 -13.26
CA ALA A 190 8.23 23.63 -11.86
C ALA A 190 6.91 24.41 -11.71
N GLU A 191 6.58 25.32 -12.62
CA GLU A 191 5.28 26.02 -12.60
C GLU A 191 4.13 25.12 -13.08
N ARG A 192 4.39 24.20 -14.03
CA ARG A 192 3.42 23.19 -14.45
C ARG A 192 3.07 22.23 -13.32
N VAL A 193 4.05 21.61 -12.66
CA VAL A 193 3.82 20.69 -11.53
C VAL A 193 3.11 21.40 -10.36
N ARG A 194 3.41 22.69 -10.15
CA ARG A 194 2.69 23.54 -9.19
C ARG A 194 1.20 23.67 -9.55
N GLY A 195 0.87 24.02 -10.79
CA GLY A 195 -0.53 24.13 -11.24
C GLY A 195 -1.27 22.78 -11.26
N GLU A 196 -0.58 21.70 -11.63
CA GLU A 196 -1.08 20.32 -11.55
C GLU A 196 -1.45 19.93 -10.10
N PHE A 197 -0.57 20.23 -9.14
CA PHE A 197 -0.83 19.97 -7.73
C PHE A 197 -1.94 20.87 -7.16
N ASP A 198 -1.91 22.19 -7.40
CA ASP A 198 -2.94 23.11 -6.90
C ASP A 198 -4.34 22.69 -7.40
N GLY A 199 -4.46 22.29 -8.68
CA GLY A 199 -5.71 21.74 -9.23
C GLY A 199 -6.17 20.43 -8.58
N TYR A 200 -5.24 19.55 -8.19
CA TYR A 200 -5.55 18.32 -7.45
C TYR A 200 -6.00 18.60 -6.00
N VAL A 201 -5.39 19.57 -5.33
CA VAL A 201 -5.84 20.02 -4.00
C VAL A 201 -7.21 20.71 -4.10
N ASP A 202 -7.49 21.48 -5.15
CA ASP A 202 -8.82 22.07 -5.35
C ASP A 202 -9.89 21.01 -5.68
N ALA A 203 -9.54 19.91 -6.35
CA ALA A 203 -10.44 18.77 -6.55
C ALA A 203 -10.76 18.03 -5.22
N ILE A 204 -9.74 17.49 -4.54
CA ILE A 204 -9.94 16.63 -3.36
C ILE A 204 -10.26 17.43 -2.08
N ALA A 205 -9.69 18.64 -1.96
CA ALA A 205 -9.75 19.49 -0.79
C ALA A 205 -10.24 20.92 -1.12
N GLY A 206 -11.11 21.08 -2.12
CA GLY A 206 -11.77 22.36 -2.43
C GLY A 206 -12.62 22.93 -1.27
N TRP A 207 -12.95 22.10 -0.27
CA TRP A 207 -13.63 22.47 0.97
C TRP A 207 -12.70 23.07 2.05
N ARG A 208 -11.38 23.12 1.82
CA ARG A 208 -10.40 23.56 2.82
C ARG A 208 -10.48 25.06 3.11
N ASP A 209 -10.36 25.43 4.39
CA ASP A 209 -10.17 26.81 4.83
C ASP A 209 -9.10 26.93 5.93
N GLU A 210 -8.94 28.11 6.52
CA GLU A 210 -7.92 28.40 7.55
C GLU A 210 -8.05 27.51 8.81
N ARG A 211 -9.22 26.89 9.04
CA ARG A 211 -9.47 25.95 10.15
C ARG A 211 -8.94 24.54 9.84
N THR A 212 -8.56 24.27 8.60
CA THR A 212 -8.12 22.95 8.11
C THR A 212 -6.73 23.01 7.47
N PRO A 213 -5.69 23.55 8.16
CA PRO A 213 -4.39 23.86 7.55
C PRO A 213 -3.63 22.63 7.04
N ALA A 214 -3.91 21.44 7.60
CA ALA A 214 -3.30 20.19 7.16
C ALA A 214 -3.86 19.64 5.83
N ALA A 215 -4.98 20.15 5.31
CA ALA A 215 -5.69 19.56 4.17
C ALA A 215 -4.83 19.51 2.89
N SER A 216 -4.10 20.58 2.57
CA SER A 216 -3.18 20.59 1.42
C SER A 216 -2.00 19.64 1.60
N LEU A 217 -1.51 19.44 2.83
CA LEU A 217 -0.42 18.51 3.11
C LEU A 217 -0.87 17.05 3.01
N ALA A 218 -2.07 16.73 3.53
CA ALA A 218 -2.69 15.41 3.36
C ALA A 218 -2.95 15.10 1.88
N ALA A 219 -3.39 16.08 1.09
CA ALA A 219 -3.48 15.94 -0.37
C ALA A 219 -2.10 15.69 -1.01
N TYR A 220 -1.01 16.29 -0.52
CA TYR A 220 0.34 15.95 -1.01
C TYR A 220 0.80 14.52 -0.65
N VAL A 221 0.40 13.99 0.50
CA VAL A 221 0.67 12.58 0.85
C VAL A 221 -0.04 11.65 -0.14
N LEU A 222 -1.32 11.90 -0.47
CA LEU A 222 -2.03 11.13 -1.51
C LEU A 222 -1.40 11.30 -2.90
N TRP A 223 -1.03 12.53 -3.28
CA TRP A 223 -0.37 12.86 -4.55
C TRP A 223 0.95 12.09 -4.71
N SER A 224 1.89 12.30 -3.78
CA SER A 224 3.23 11.69 -3.82
C SER A 224 3.22 10.16 -3.73
N ALA A 225 2.21 9.56 -3.09
CA ALA A 225 2.05 8.11 -3.00
C ALA A 225 1.16 7.49 -4.11
N THR A 226 0.55 8.29 -4.99
CA THR A 226 -0.15 7.80 -6.18
C THR A 226 0.86 7.23 -7.18
N VAL A 227 0.62 6.02 -7.68
CA VAL A 227 1.39 5.34 -8.74
C VAL A 227 0.49 4.96 -9.91
N ASP A 228 1.04 4.99 -11.13
CA ASP A 228 0.37 4.51 -12.33
C ASP A 228 0.44 2.97 -12.47
N PRO A 229 -0.45 2.34 -13.26
CA PRO A 229 -0.49 0.89 -13.41
C PRO A 229 0.86 0.29 -13.84
N SER A 230 1.41 -0.61 -13.04
CA SER A 230 2.63 -1.36 -13.36
C SER A 230 2.72 -2.66 -12.55
N GLY A 231 3.24 -3.71 -13.19
CA GLY A 231 3.37 -5.04 -12.58
C GLY A 231 2.02 -5.61 -12.15
N PHE A 232 1.86 -5.96 -10.87
CA PHE A 232 0.57 -6.41 -10.32
C PHE A 232 -0.37 -5.27 -9.89
N VAL A 233 0.08 -4.01 -9.83
CA VAL A 233 -0.83 -2.86 -9.61
C VAL A 233 -1.47 -2.50 -10.95
N THR A 234 -2.71 -2.97 -11.16
CA THR A 234 -3.46 -2.91 -12.43
C THR A 234 -4.23 -1.61 -12.66
N ARG A 235 -4.25 -0.69 -11.69
CA ARG A 235 -5.04 0.55 -11.65
C ARG A 235 -4.22 1.70 -11.09
N ARG A 236 -4.57 2.96 -11.38
CA ARG A 236 -3.88 4.10 -10.76
C ARG A 236 -4.26 4.14 -9.28
N THR A 237 -3.27 3.95 -8.40
CA THR A 237 -3.51 3.57 -7.00
C THR A 237 -2.57 4.32 -6.06
N VAL A 238 -3.05 4.70 -4.89
CA VAL A 238 -2.27 5.26 -3.76
C VAL A 238 -1.70 4.11 -2.93
N LEU A 239 -0.36 4.04 -2.86
CA LEU A 239 0.39 3.22 -1.90
C LEU A 239 0.26 3.82 -0.50
N MET A 240 0.38 3.03 0.57
CA MET A 240 0.18 3.56 1.93
C MET A 240 1.28 4.53 2.37
N SER A 241 2.54 4.28 2.01
CA SER A 241 3.56 5.32 1.95
C SER A 241 4.79 4.85 1.18
N LYS A 242 5.35 5.74 0.34
CA LYS A 242 6.71 5.56 -0.22
C LYS A 242 7.82 5.66 0.84
N HIS A 243 7.47 5.94 2.11
CA HIS A 243 8.30 5.61 3.28
C HIS A 243 7.79 4.32 3.94
N TRP A 244 8.59 3.25 3.89
CA TRP A 244 8.41 1.97 4.61
C TRP A 244 7.20 1.07 4.24
N MET A 245 6.13 1.61 3.65
CA MET A 245 4.83 0.92 3.45
C MET A 245 4.36 1.02 1.99
N ASP A 246 5.21 0.60 1.05
CA ASP A 246 5.06 0.76 -0.39
C ASP A 246 4.15 -0.30 -1.05
N LYS A 247 3.07 -0.68 -0.36
CA LYS A 247 2.08 -1.66 -0.81
C LYS A 247 0.67 -1.06 -0.82
N VAL A 248 -0.27 -1.81 -1.40
CA VAL A 248 -1.71 -1.57 -1.36
C VAL A 248 -2.38 -2.66 -0.52
N TRP A 249 -2.72 -2.37 0.75
CA TRP A 249 -3.42 -3.27 1.66
C TRP A 249 -4.95 -3.23 1.50
N SER A 250 -5.60 -4.38 1.68
CA SER A 250 -7.06 -4.56 1.53
C SER A 250 -7.92 -4.00 2.67
N TRP A 251 -7.36 -3.14 3.52
CA TRP A 251 -8.10 -2.27 4.47
C TRP A 251 -7.93 -0.81 4.04
N ASP A 252 -6.71 -0.33 4.03
CA ASP A 252 -6.32 1.06 3.88
C ASP A 252 -6.76 1.67 2.54
N HIS A 253 -6.76 0.87 1.46
CA HIS A 253 -7.25 1.28 0.15
C HIS A 253 -8.69 1.84 0.18
N CYS A 254 -9.56 1.35 1.08
CA CYS A 254 -10.93 1.86 1.22
C CYS A 254 -10.96 3.31 1.71
N PHE A 255 -10.04 3.70 2.61
CA PHE A 255 -9.97 5.08 3.11
C PHE A 255 -9.35 6.02 2.06
N ASN A 256 -8.32 5.55 1.34
CA ASN A 256 -7.79 6.26 0.18
C ASN A 256 -8.87 6.44 -0.91
N ALA A 257 -9.70 5.43 -1.16
CA ALA A 257 -10.78 5.49 -2.14
C ALA A 257 -11.82 6.56 -1.79
N ILE A 258 -12.25 6.60 -0.51
CA ILE A 258 -13.18 7.63 -0.01
C ILE A 258 -12.58 9.03 -0.13
N ALA A 259 -11.29 9.20 0.18
CA ALA A 259 -10.61 10.49 0.05
C ALA A 259 -10.51 10.96 -1.41
N LEU A 260 -10.13 10.06 -2.33
CA LEU A 260 -10.05 10.35 -3.77
C LEU A 260 -11.42 10.69 -4.38
N ALA A 261 -12.48 9.99 -3.98
CA ALA A 261 -13.82 10.13 -4.57
C ALA A 261 -14.43 11.53 -4.45
N VAL A 262 -14.02 12.32 -3.45
CA VAL A 262 -14.44 13.73 -3.27
C VAL A 262 -14.00 14.60 -4.46
N GLY A 263 -12.82 14.34 -5.03
CA GLY A 263 -12.29 15.08 -6.18
C GLY A 263 -12.38 14.33 -7.51
N SER A 264 -12.38 13.00 -7.49
CA SER A 264 -12.53 12.16 -8.67
C SER A 264 -13.13 10.80 -8.29
N ALA A 265 -14.42 10.62 -8.60
CA ALA A 265 -15.14 9.39 -8.33
C ALA A 265 -14.58 8.17 -9.10
N SER A 266 -14.02 8.39 -10.30
CA SER A 266 -13.33 7.34 -11.05
C SER A 266 -12.02 6.93 -10.37
N ALA A 267 -11.22 7.87 -9.86
CA ALA A 267 -10.03 7.54 -9.07
C ALA A 267 -10.38 6.82 -7.75
N GLY A 268 -11.47 7.23 -7.09
CA GLY A 268 -12.01 6.53 -5.91
C GLY A 268 -12.44 5.09 -6.23
N LEU A 269 -13.11 4.87 -7.37
CA LEU A 269 -13.50 3.54 -7.84
C LEU A 269 -12.28 2.69 -8.25
N GLU A 270 -11.29 3.26 -8.92
CA GLU A 270 -10.05 2.55 -9.28
C GLU A 270 -9.30 2.08 -8.04
N GLN A 271 -9.11 2.96 -7.06
CA GLN A 271 -8.53 2.61 -5.76
C GLN A 271 -9.33 1.51 -5.05
N PHE A 272 -10.66 1.60 -5.05
CA PHE A 272 -11.55 0.60 -4.43
C PHE A 272 -11.46 -0.77 -5.12
N LEU A 273 -11.31 -0.80 -6.45
CA LEU A 273 -11.25 -2.04 -7.23
C LEU A 273 -9.87 -2.69 -7.27
N ALA A 274 -8.79 -1.99 -6.92
CA ALA A 274 -7.42 -2.51 -7.05
C ALA A 274 -7.18 -3.86 -6.31
N PRO A 275 -7.68 -4.10 -5.07
CA PRO A 275 -7.58 -5.43 -4.45
C PRO A 275 -8.50 -6.49 -5.06
N PHE A 276 -9.64 -6.09 -5.68
CA PHE A 276 -10.60 -7.03 -6.27
C PHE A 276 -10.14 -7.62 -7.60
N ASP A 277 -9.23 -6.97 -8.33
CA ASP A 277 -8.57 -7.55 -9.50
C ASP A 277 -7.77 -8.82 -9.15
N HIS A 278 -7.36 -8.94 -7.89
CA HIS A 278 -6.63 -10.09 -7.32
C HIS A 278 -7.50 -10.95 -6.39
N GLN A 279 -8.82 -10.89 -6.52
CA GLN A 279 -9.70 -11.72 -5.71
C GLN A 279 -9.62 -13.21 -6.11
N ASP A 280 -9.37 -14.09 -5.15
CA ASP A 280 -9.17 -15.52 -5.40
C ASP A 280 -10.46 -16.25 -5.85
N ALA A 281 -10.31 -17.48 -6.36
CA ALA A 281 -11.41 -18.30 -6.85
C ALA A 281 -12.45 -18.70 -5.77
N ARG A 282 -12.16 -18.49 -4.48
CA ARG A 282 -13.07 -18.69 -3.33
C ARG A 282 -13.69 -17.38 -2.84
N GLY A 283 -13.23 -16.24 -3.34
CA GLY A 283 -13.66 -14.89 -2.98
C GLY A 283 -12.76 -14.16 -1.98
N GLY A 284 -11.65 -14.75 -1.53
CA GLY A 284 -10.69 -14.11 -0.64
C GLY A 284 -9.93 -12.97 -1.33
N LEU A 285 -9.71 -11.88 -0.62
CA LEU A 285 -8.81 -10.81 -1.05
C LEU A 285 -7.39 -11.05 -0.55
N PRO A 286 -6.35 -10.53 -1.24
CA PRO A 286 -4.99 -10.50 -0.69
C PRO A 286 -4.91 -9.60 0.54
N ASP A 287 -3.93 -9.84 1.41
CA ASP A 287 -3.50 -8.88 2.43
C ASP A 287 -3.00 -7.59 1.76
N SER A 288 -2.07 -7.73 0.81
CA SER A 288 -1.43 -6.61 0.11
C SER A 288 -0.95 -6.94 -1.31
N ILE A 289 -0.85 -5.91 -2.15
CA ILE A 289 -0.34 -5.92 -3.53
C ILE A 289 0.82 -4.91 -3.66
N THR A 290 1.82 -5.22 -4.48
CA THR A 290 2.92 -4.31 -4.89
C THR A 290 3.16 -4.39 -6.39
N HIS A 291 4.20 -3.73 -6.91
CA HIS A 291 4.67 -3.94 -8.27
C HIS A 291 4.91 -5.44 -8.59
N SER A 292 5.52 -6.22 -7.69
CA SER A 292 6.03 -7.57 -7.99
C SER A 292 5.58 -8.68 -7.03
N GLU A 293 4.62 -8.40 -6.16
CA GLU A 293 4.17 -9.34 -5.13
C GLU A 293 2.66 -9.16 -4.86
N VAL A 294 1.95 -10.27 -4.66
CA VAL A 294 0.57 -10.31 -4.17
C VAL A 294 0.53 -11.30 -3.02
N LEU A 295 0.18 -10.84 -1.81
CA LEU A 295 0.25 -11.62 -0.58
C LEU A 295 -1.13 -12.08 -0.12
N TYR A 296 -1.28 -13.38 0.18
CA TYR A 296 -2.48 -13.98 0.77
C TYR A 296 -2.15 -14.65 2.13
N ASN A 297 -1.13 -14.16 2.82
CA ASN A 297 -0.68 -14.64 4.14
C ASN A 297 -1.68 -14.29 5.26
N PHE A 298 -2.37 -13.17 5.12
CA PHE A 298 -3.47 -12.71 5.96
C PHE A 298 -4.63 -12.25 5.08
N VAL A 299 -5.71 -11.83 5.72
CA VAL A 299 -6.75 -11.00 5.10
C VAL A 299 -6.84 -9.64 5.80
N LYS A 300 -7.85 -8.84 5.45
CA LYS A 300 -8.26 -7.64 6.19
C LYS A 300 -9.79 -7.62 6.37
N PRO A 301 -10.34 -6.82 7.28
CA PRO A 301 -11.78 -6.85 7.58
C PRO A 301 -12.67 -6.45 6.39
N PRO A 302 -13.92 -6.93 6.34
CA PRO A 302 -14.86 -6.66 5.26
C PRO A 302 -15.53 -5.26 5.37
N ILE A 303 -14.73 -4.19 5.46
CA ILE A 303 -15.23 -2.80 5.48
C ILE A 303 -15.75 -2.28 4.14
N HIS A 304 -15.70 -3.11 3.09
CA HIS A 304 -15.82 -2.65 1.71
C HIS A 304 -17.27 -2.25 1.37
N GLY A 305 -18.25 -2.83 2.06
CA GLY A 305 -19.65 -2.37 2.00
C GLY A 305 -19.83 -0.95 2.58
N TRP A 306 -19.29 -0.69 3.78
CA TRP A 306 -19.29 0.66 4.36
C TRP A 306 -18.56 1.66 3.45
N ALA A 307 -17.40 1.29 2.93
CA ALA A 307 -16.63 2.15 2.04
C ALA A 307 -17.39 2.48 0.75
N LEU A 308 -18.05 1.50 0.13
CA LEU A 308 -18.90 1.74 -1.04
C LEU A 308 -20.05 2.72 -0.75
N GLN A 309 -20.69 2.64 0.42
CA GLN A 309 -21.70 3.64 0.79
C GLN A 309 -21.09 5.04 0.85
N ARG A 310 -19.91 5.21 1.47
CA ARG A 310 -19.23 6.51 1.57
C ARG A 310 -18.75 7.03 0.20
N LEU A 311 -18.34 6.14 -0.71
CA LEU A 311 -18.05 6.47 -2.11
C LEU A 311 -19.30 7.01 -2.83
N ARG A 312 -20.47 6.37 -2.62
CA ARG A 312 -21.75 6.83 -3.18
C ARG A 312 -22.26 8.12 -2.52
N ASP A 313 -22.04 8.33 -1.23
CA ASP A 313 -22.38 9.59 -0.56
C ASP A 313 -21.55 10.76 -1.11
N ALA A 314 -20.27 10.52 -1.42
CA ALA A 314 -19.37 11.52 -2.00
C ALA A 314 -19.67 11.80 -3.49
N ALA A 315 -20.10 10.79 -4.25
CA ALA A 315 -20.39 10.91 -5.67
C ALA A 315 -21.61 10.06 -6.10
N PRO A 316 -22.86 10.51 -5.84
CA PRO A 316 -24.06 9.69 -6.00
C PRO A 316 -24.30 9.14 -7.41
N ASP A 317 -24.09 9.98 -8.43
CA ASP A 317 -24.39 9.67 -9.83
C ASP A 317 -23.20 9.02 -10.59
N ALA A 318 -22.08 8.76 -9.91
CA ALA A 318 -20.82 8.38 -10.57
C ALA A 318 -20.64 6.88 -10.81
N LEU A 319 -21.47 6.01 -10.22
CA LEU A 319 -21.42 4.57 -10.44
C LEU A 319 -22.56 4.12 -11.35
N GLY A 320 -22.22 3.83 -12.60
CA GLY A 320 -23.15 3.26 -13.56
C GLY A 320 -23.57 1.84 -13.20
N ARG A 321 -24.59 1.33 -13.92
CA ARG A 321 -25.13 -0.02 -13.68
C ARG A 321 -24.10 -1.12 -13.90
N GLU A 322 -23.11 -0.92 -14.78
CA GLU A 322 -22.08 -1.93 -15.06
C GLU A 322 -21.06 -2.02 -13.92
N GLU A 323 -20.63 -0.87 -13.38
CA GLU A 323 -19.77 -0.79 -12.21
C GLU A 323 -20.46 -1.35 -10.97
N LEU A 324 -21.74 -1.00 -10.74
CA LEU A 324 -22.53 -1.57 -9.63
C LEU A 324 -22.66 -3.10 -9.76
N VAL A 325 -22.83 -3.65 -10.97
CA VAL A 325 -22.83 -5.11 -11.20
C VAL A 325 -21.46 -5.74 -10.92
N ALA A 326 -20.35 -5.09 -11.31
CA ALA A 326 -18.99 -5.57 -11.06
C ALA A 326 -18.65 -5.56 -9.55
N VAL A 327 -18.97 -4.46 -8.86
CA VAL A 327 -18.82 -4.30 -7.42
C VAL A 327 -19.69 -5.30 -6.66
N TYR A 328 -20.97 -5.46 -7.03
CA TYR A 328 -21.87 -6.43 -6.41
C TYR A 328 -21.32 -7.86 -6.50
N ARG A 329 -20.86 -8.30 -7.67
CA ARG A 329 -20.27 -9.63 -7.86
C ARG A 329 -19.05 -9.85 -6.97
N SER A 330 -18.21 -8.84 -6.80
CA SER A 330 -16.95 -8.93 -6.06
C SER A 330 -17.17 -8.88 -4.54
N LEU A 331 -18.05 -8.00 -4.04
CA LEU A 331 -18.52 -7.98 -2.66
C LEU A 331 -19.28 -9.26 -2.28
N ARG A 332 -20.07 -9.82 -3.20
CA ARG A 332 -20.79 -11.08 -2.99
C ARG A 332 -19.82 -12.25 -2.83
N ARG A 333 -18.77 -12.34 -3.65
CA ARG A 333 -17.68 -13.33 -3.46
C ARG A 333 -16.97 -13.11 -2.11
N TRP A 334 -16.62 -11.87 -1.78
CA TRP A 334 -15.89 -11.52 -0.56
C TRP A 334 -16.67 -11.88 0.72
N THR A 335 -17.95 -11.56 0.75
CA THR A 335 -18.82 -11.90 1.88
C THR A 335 -19.01 -13.41 1.99
N ASN A 336 -19.12 -14.13 0.86
CA ASN A 336 -19.18 -15.60 0.89
C ASN A 336 -17.86 -16.25 1.34
N PHE A 337 -16.70 -15.63 1.15
CA PHE A 337 -15.44 -16.12 1.74
C PHE A 337 -15.52 -16.10 3.28
N TRP A 338 -15.95 -14.99 3.89
CA TRP A 338 -16.09 -14.91 5.34
C TRP A 338 -17.12 -15.93 5.88
N LEU A 339 -18.31 -15.98 5.26
CA LEU A 339 -19.43 -16.86 5.65
C LEU A 339 -19.21 -18.36 5.39
N ARG A 340 -18.11 -18.77 4.71
CA ARG A 340 -17.88 -20.19 4.33
C ARG A 340 -16.47 -20.71 4.62
N ALA A 341 -15.45 -19.86 4.51
CA ALA A 341 -14.05 -20.21 4.71
C ALA A 341 -13.48 -19.69 6.04
N ARG A 342 -14.12 -18.66 6.63
CA ARG A 342 -13.78 -18.11 7.95
C ARG A 342 -14.90 -18.29 8.99
N THR A 343 -15.89 -19.16 8.75
CA THR A 343 -16.92 -19.53 9.75
C THR A 343 -16.70 -20.98 10.19
N GLY A 344 -16.72 -21.25 11.50
CA GLY A 344 -16.54 -22.59 12.05
C GLY A 344 -17.76 -23.50 11.83
N PRO A 345 -17.60 -24.83 11.65
CA PRO A 345 -18.74 -25.75 11.57
C PRO A 345 -19.62 -25.69 12.82
N GLY A 346 -20.85 -25.19 12.67
CA GLY A 346 -21.80 -25.01 13.77
C GLY A 346 -21.80 -23.63 14.42
N SER A 347 -20.84 -22.75 14.11
CA SER A 347 -20.91 -21.33 14.48
C SER A 347 -21.70 -20.52 13.45
N VAL A 348 -22.28 -19.41 13.90
CA VAL A 348 -22.89 -18.37 13.05
C VAL A 348 -21.88 -17.26 12.73
N LEU A 349 -20.87 -17.08 13.59
CA LEU A 349 -19.93 -15.96 13.56
C LEU A 349 -18.64 -16.33 12.81
N PRO A 350 -18.16 -15.48 11.89
CA PRO A 350 -16.83 -15.64 11.33
C PRO A 350 -15.72 -15.26 12.32
N HIS A 351 -14.52 -15.80 12.11
CA HIS A 351 -13.36 -15.61 12.97
C HIS A 351 -12.13 -15.03 12.24
N TYR A 352 -11.40 -14.17 12.94
CA TYR A 352 -10.02 -13.84 12.62
C TYR A 352 -9.11 -15.02 12.97
N GLN A 353 -8.05 -15.24 12.19
CA GLN A 353 -7.04 -16.28 12.45
C GLN A 353 -5.72 -15.70 12.97
N HIS A 354 -5.53 -14.38 12.84
CA HIS A 354 -4.44 -13.63 13.44
C HIS A 354 -4.87 -12.17 13.70
N GLY A 355 -4.13 -11.43 14.53
CA GLY A 355 -4.39 -10.00 14.76
C GLY A 355 -4.35 -9.19 13.45
N ASN A 356 -3.44 -9.53 12.55
CA ASN A 356 -3.33 -8.94 11.21
C ASN A 356 -4.60 -9.07 10.35
N ASP A 357 -5.45 -10.08 10.58
CA ASP A 357 -6.74 -10.18 9.86
C ASP A 357 -7.73 -9.07 10.27
N SER A 358 -7.53 -8.44 11.44
CA SER A 358 -8.27 -7.27 11.92
C SER A 358 -7.64 -5.92 11.54
N GLY A 359 -6.39 -5.94 11.05
CA GLY A 359 -5.53 -4.75 10.93
C GLY A 359 -4.94 -4.23 12.25
N TRP A 360 -5.41 -4.74 13.41
CA TRP A 360 -4.95 -4.33 14.75
C TRP A 360 -3.95 -5.34 15.32
N ASP A 361 -2.90 -5.63 14.55
CA ASP A 361 -1.90 -6.70 14.69
C ASP A 361 -1.57 -7.18 16.12
N ASN A 362 -1.23 -6.27 17.03
CA ASN A 362 -0.75 -6.58 18.37
C ASN A 362 -1.74 -6.19 19.50
N ALA A 363 -2.98 -5.83 19.20
CA ALA A 363 -3.97 -5.37 20.18
C ALA A 363 -4.22 -6.41 21.29
N THR A 364 -4.52 -5.93 22.51
CA THR A 364 -4.70 -6.77 23.71
C THR A 364 -5.89 -7.72 23.63
N MET A 365 -6.83 -7.48 22.71
CA MET A 365 -7.94 -8.39 22.40
C MET A 365 -7.46 -9.81 22.07
N PHE A 366 -6.30 -9.94 21.43
CA PHE A 366 -5.71 -11.20 20.99
C PHE A 366 -4.76 -11.84 22.04
N ASP A 367 -4.66 -11.32 23.27
CA ASP A 367 -3.69 -11.82 24.27
C ASP A 367 -4.02 -13.22 24.81
N HIS A 368 -5.31 -13.56 24.94
CA HIS A 368 -5.75 -14.85 25.49
C HIS A 368 -5.91 -15.94 24.41
N ASP A 369 -6.37 -15.56 23.20
CA ASP A 369 -6.46 -16.43 22.04
C ASP A 369 -6.17 -15.60 20.77
N ARG A 370 -5.57 -16.22 19.76
CA ARG A 370 -5.20 -15.58 18.48
C ARG A 370 -6.22 -15.85 17.38
N VAL A 371 -7.07 -16.87 17.54
CA VAL A 371 -8.14 -17.23 16.60
C VAL A 371 -9.48 -16.92 17.26
N VAL A 372 -10.09 -15.79 16.91
CA VAL A 372 -11.22 -15.21 17.64
C VAL A 372 -12.41 -14.87 16.76
N GLU A 373 -13.61 -15.19 17.25
CA GLU A 373 -14.86 -14.56 16.85
C GLU A 373 -14.89 -13.18 17.51
N ALA A 374 -15.13 -12.11 16.74
CA ALA A 374 -14.91 -10.74 17.20
C ALA A 374 -16.07 -9.81 16.81
N PRO A 375 -16.46 -8.87 17.69
CA PRO A 375 -17.69 -8.11 17.52
C PRO A 375 -17.54 -6.96 16.50
N ASP A 376 -16.31 -6.52 16.20
CA ASP A 376 -15.99 -5.64 15.08
C ASP A 376 -16.19 -6.36 13.74
N LEU A 377 -15.70 -7.60 13.61
CA LEU A 377 -15.87 -8.43 12.41
C LEU A 377 -17.35 -8.67 12.10
N ALA A 378 -18.14 -8.98 13.12
CA ALA A 378 -19.59 -9.13 12.99
C ALA A 378 -20.25 -7.81 12.52
N ALA A 379 -19.89 -6.67 13.10
CA ALA A 379 -20.42 -5.36 12.70
C ALA A 379 -20.07 -4.99 11.25
N PHE A 380 -18.81 -5.18 10.82
CA PHE A 380 -18.41 -4.97 9.43
C PHE A 380 -19.22 -5.84 8.46
N LEU A 381 -19.47 -7.10 8.82
CA LEU A 381 -20.27 -8.03 8.02
C LEU A 381 -21.74 -7.65 7.96
N ILE A 382 -22.36 -7.20 9.07
CA ILE A 382 -23.75 -6.71 9.08
C ILE A 382 -23.92 -5.55 8.10
N VAL A 383 -23.01 -4.56 8.14
CA VAL A 383 -23.03 -3.41 7.21
C VAL A 383 -22.77 -3.84 5.76
N GLN A 384 -21.85 -4.78 5.51
CA GLN A 384 -21.59 -5.29 4.17
C GLN A 384 -22.76 -6.13 3.61
N LEU A 385 -23.46 -6.88 4.45
CA LEU A 385 -24.67 -7.63 4.09
C LEU A 385 -25.87 -6.71 3.81
N GLY A 386 -26.06 -5.66 4.61
CA GLY A 386 -27.04 -4.60 4.32
C GLY A 386 -26.76 -3.92 2.97
N THR A 387 -25.49 -3.62 2.70
CA THR A 387 -25.04 -3.06 1.41
C THR A 387 -25.29 -4.01 0.24
N LEU A 388 -25.01 -5.31 0.40
CA LEU A 388 -25.34 -6.33 -0.61
C LEU A 388 -26.85 -6.47 -0.83
N SER A 389 -27.68 -6.35 0.22
CA SER A 389 -29.14 -6.37 0.07
C SER A 389 -29.64 -5.19 -0.76
N ALA A 390 -29.17 -3.98 -0.45
CA ALA A 390 -29.52 -2.76 -1.19
C ALA A 390 -29.11 -2.86 -2.67
N LEU A 391 -27.86 -3.25 -2.95
CA LEU A 391 -27.38 -3.47 -4.32
C LEU A 391 -28.16 -4.59 -5.05
N SER A 392 -28.51 -5.68 -4.36
CA SER A 392 -29.29 -6.78 -4.95
C SER A 392 -30.68 -6.28 -5.36
N ALA A 393 -31.37 -5.51 -4.52
CA ALA A 393 -32.66 -4.90 -4.86
C ALA A 393 -32.55 -3.88 -6.01
N GLU A 394 -31.57 -2.97 -5.97
CA GLU A 394 -31.30 -1.96 -7.01
C GLU A 394 -30.95 -2.57 -8.39
N LEU A 395 -30.22 -3.68 -8.39
CA LEU A 395 -29.86 -4.40 -9.60
C LEU A 395 -30.97 -5.34 -10.11
N GLY A 396 -32.02 -5.60 -9.33
CA GLY A 396 -33.08 -6.53 -9.69
C GLY A 396 -32.67 -8.00 -9.52
N TYR A 397 -31.89 -8.30 -8.49
CA TYR A 397 -31.48 -9.65 -8.09
C TYR A 397 -32.32 -10.16 -6.90
N ASN A 398 -32.48 -11.49 -6.87
CA ASN A 398 -33.43 -12.18 -5.97
C ASN A 398 -32.78 -12.67 -4.65
N ASP A 399 -31.52 -12.31 -4.36
CA ASP A 399 -30.83 -12.68 -3.11
C ASP A 399 -30.86 -11.59 -2.02
N HIS A 400 -31.58 -10.48 -2.22
CA HIS A 400 -31.67 -9.38 -1.24
C HIS A 400 -32.27 -9.79 0.12
N GLU A 401 -33.31 -10.63 0.14
CA GLU A 401 -33.89 -11.21 1.37
C GLU A 401 -32.90 -12.16 2.08
N GLN A 402 -32.13 -12.94 1.31
CA GLN A 402 -31.11 -13.86 1.85
C GLN A 402 -29.99 -13.10 2.56
N TRP A 403 -29.60 -11.92 2.05
CA TRP A 403 -28.64 -11.05 2.71
C TRP A 403 -29.20 -10.46 4.01
N GLN A 404 -30.46 -10.01 4.04
CA GLN A 404 -31.12 -9.52 5.26
C GLN A 404 -31.23 -10.62 6.33
N ALA A 405 -31.73 -11.80 5.97
CA ALA A 405 -31.83 -12.96 6.86
C ALA A 405 -30.46 -13.52 7.31
N THR A 406 -29.36 -13.11 6.66
CA THR A 406 -27.99 -13.44 7.10
C THR A 406 -27.39 -12.34 7.97
N ALA A 407 -27.70 -11.07 7.69
CA ALA A 407 -27.34 -9.95 8.57
C ALA A 407 -28.02 -10.10 9.94
N GLN A 408 -29.32 -10.43 9.96
CA GLN A 408 -30.06 -10.62 11.21
C GLN A 408 -29.44 -11.74 12.07
N ARG A 409 -29.17 -12.91 11.51
CA ARG A 409 -28.55 -14.02 12.28
C ARG A 409 -27.17 -13.66 12.87
N ILE A 410 -26.39 -12.82 12.19
CA ILE A 410 -25.09 -12.36 12.69
C ILE A 410 -25.27 -11.26 13.75
N LEU A 411 -26.29 -10.42 13.63
CA LEU A 411 -26.69 -9.44 14.66
C LEU A 411 -27.21 -10.14 15.93
N ASP A 412 -28.06 -11.16 15.78
CA ASP A 412 -28.56 -11.99 16.88
C ASP A 412 -27.39 -12.64 17.61
N ALA A 413 -26.49 -13.34 16.90
CA ALA A 413 -25.32 -13.98 17.49
C ALA A 413 -24.29 -12.97 18.06
N LEU A 414 -24.14 -11.78 17.47
CA LEU A 414 -23.29 -10.70 18.02
C LEU A 414 -23.78 -10.26 19.42
N ILE A 415 -25.10 -10.17 19.61
CA ILE A 415 -25.70 -9.77 20.89
C ILE A 415 -25.72 -10.96 21.87
N ASP A 416 -26.14 -12.14 21.43
CA ASP A 416 -26.31 -13.32 22.29
C ASP A 416 -24.98 -14.00 22.68
N GLU A 417 -23.90 -13.85 21.89
CA GLU A 417 -22.64 -14.60 22.08
C GLU A 417 -21.39 -13.76 22.37
N LEU A 418 -21.40 -12.46 22.04
CA LEU A 418 -20.24 -11.55 22.14
C LEU A 418 -20.51 -10.27 22.97
N HIS A 419 -21.64 -10.20 23.68
CA HIS A 419 -22.00 -9.14 24.64
C HIS A 419 -22.45 -9.75 25.98
N ASP A 420 -22.23 -9.03 27.08
CA ASP A 420 -22.76 -9.34 28.42
C ASP A 420 -22.85 -8.07 29.29
N GLU A 421 -22.98 -8.21 30.61
CA GLU A 421 -23.12 -7.06 31.53
C GLU A 421 -21.92 -6.10 31.57
N ARG A 422 -20.86 -6.37 30.80
CA ARG A 422 -19.62 -5.57 30.68
C ARG A 422 -19.42 -5.01 29.27
N GLY A 423 -20.40 -5.18 28.39
CA GLY A 423 -20.31 -4.79 26.98
C GLY A 423 -19.58 -5.80 26.11
N PHE A 424 -19.30 -5.41 24.87
CA PHE A 424 -18.78 -6.30 23.83
C PHE A 424 -17.38 -6.88 24.11
N PHE A 425 -17.16 -8.13 23.72
CA PHE A 425 -15.88 -8.85 23.85
C PHE A 425 -15.64 -9.76 22.64
N ALA A 426 -14.38 -10.13 22.39
CA ALA A 426 -14.05 -11.19 21.44
C ALA A 426 -13.86 -12.52 22.17
N ARG A 427 -14.06 -13.63 21.46
CA ARG A 427 -14.07 -14.99 22.03
C ARG A 427 -13.20 -15.92 21.19
N GLY A 428 -12.33 -16.70 21.83
CA GLY A 428 -11.52 -17.72 21.16
C GLY A 428 -12.41 -18.76 20.46
N ALA A 429 -12.32 -18.84 19.13
CA ALA A 429 -13.27 -19.57 18.27
C ALA A 429 -13.25 -21.11 18.47
N ILE A 430 -12.26 -21.62 19.20
CA ILE A 430 -12.16 -23.03 19.62
C ILE A 430 -12.18 -23.15 21.15
N SER A 431 -11.56 -22.19 21.86
CA SER A 431 -11.36 -22.28 23.31
C SER A 431 -12.53 -21.75 24.15
N GLY A 432 -13.41 -20.93 23.56
CA GLY A 432 -14.44 -20.17 24.28
C GLY A 432 -13.87 -19.06 25.17
N THR A 433 -12.56 -18.79 25.12
CA THR A 433 -11.89 -17.87 26.04
C THR A 433 -12.22 -16.42 25.71
N ARG A 434 -12.73 -15.65 26.68
CA ARG A 434 -12.96 -14.20 26.55
C ARG A 434 -11.65 -13.45 26.33
N SER A 435 -11.67 -12.46 25.45
CA SER A 435 -10.60 -11.48 25.27
C SER A 435 -10.37 -10.64 26.53
N LYS A 436 -9.31 -9.82 26.51
CA LYS A 436 -9.19 -8.68 27.43
C LYS A 436 -10.20 -7.59 27.07
N GLU A 437 -10.48 -6.71 28.03
CA GLU A 437 -11.53 -5.69 27.94
C GLU A 437 -11.00 -4.28 27.56
N GLY A 438 -9.70 -4.02 27.74
CA GLY A 438 -9.11 -2.68 27.58
C GLY A 438 -8.68 -2.24 26.16
N SER A 439 -8.94 -3.04 25.13
CA SER A 439 -8.75 -2.64 23.72
C SER A 439 -9.95 -1.82 23.23
N LEU A 440 -9.69 -0.82 22.36
CA LEU A 440 -10.75 -0.07 21.68
C LEU A 440 -11.44 -0.89 20.57
N LEU A 441 -10.79 -1.95 20.06
CA LEU A 441 -11.26 -2.72 18.89
C LEU A 441 -12.70 -3.25 19.03
N PRO A 442 -13.14 -3.85 20.16
CA PRO A 442 -14.55 -4.26 20.33
C PRO A 442 -15.56 -3.11 20.29
N ALA A 443 -15.14 -1.86 20.47
CA ALA A 443 -16.03 -0.71 20.37
C ALA A 443 -16.26 -0.23 18.92
N LEU A 444 -15.51 -0.75 17.93
CA LEU A 444 -15.81 -0.52 16.51
C LEU A 444 -17.14 -1.13 16.07
N THR A 445 -17.77 -1.97 16.91
CA THR A 445 -19.16 -2.44 16.76
C THR A 445 -20.18 -1.29 16.64
N VAL A 446 -19.84 -0.07 17.08
CA VAL A 446 -20.64 1.16 16.83
C VAL A 446 -20.88 1.45 15.35
N LEU A 447 -20.08 0.88 14.44
CA LEU A 447 -20.31 1.00 12.99
C LEU A 447 -21.58 0.26 12.52
N ALA A 448 -22.12 -0.65 13.33
CA ALA A 448 -23.43 -1.28 13.13
C ALA A 448 -24.54 -0.63 13.98
N ALA A 449 -24.35 0.57 14.55
CA ALA A 449 -25.30 1.23 15.44
C ALA A 449 -26.71 1.41 14.86
N GLU A 450 -26.84 1.50 13.53
CA GLU A 450 -28.12 1.55 12.82
C GLU A 450 -28.97 0.28 13.01
N HIS A 451 -28.34 -0.84 13.36
CA HIS A 451 -28.94 -2.15 13.56
C HIS A 451 -29.03 -2.56 15.05
N LEU A 452 -28.32 -1.87 15.94
CA LEU A 452 -28.24 -2.20 17.37
C LEU A 452 -29.38 -1.52 18.17
N PRO A 453 -29.92 -2.18 19.23
CA PRO A 453 -30.73 -1.52 20.24
C PRO A 453 -30.03 -0.30 20.85
N GLN A 454 -30.77 0.79 21.10
CA GLN A 454 -30.21 2.07 21.55
C GLN A 454 -29.32 1.96 22.80
N HIS A 455 -29.67 1.11 23.76
CA HIS A 455 -28.85 0.94 24.97
C HIS A 455 -27.44 0.40 24.69
N LEU A 456 -27.28 -0.48 23.69
CA LEU A 456 -25.97 -0.97 23.26
C LEU A 456 -25.16 0.14 22.55
N ASN A 457 -25.84 1.05 21.83
CA ASN A 457 -25.19 2.23 21.24
C ASN A 457 -24.74 3.21 22.31
N ASP A 458 -25.53 3.38 23.38
CA ASP A 458 -25.18 4.23 24.51
C ASP A 458 -23.98 3.64 25.27
N GLU A 459 -23.98 2.32 25.55
CA GLU A 459 -22.83 1.59 26.14
C GLU A 459 -21.55 1.71 25.29
N LEU A 460 -21.65 1.56 23.96
CA LEU A 460 -20.54 1.75 23.03
C LEU A 460 -20.03 3.20 23.06
N ALA A 461 -20.92 4.19 23.18
CA ALA A 461 -20.55 5.60 23.26
C ALA A 461 -19.91 6.00 24.61
N GLU A 462 -20.27 5.33 25.72
CA GLU A 462 -19.55 5.44 26.99
C GLU A 462 -18.15 4.82 26.86
N ARG A 463 -18.04 3.58 26.36
CA ARG A 463 -16.74 2.89 26.23
C ARG A 463 -15.77 3.61 25.30
N ILE A 464 -16.22 4.17 24.19
CA ILE A 464 -15.38 5.00 23.32
C ILE A 464 -14.87 6.26 24.07
N ARG A 465 -15.65 6.79 25.02
CA ARG A 465 -15.28 7.95 25.84
C ARG A 465 -14.15 7.65 26.81
N ASP A 466 -14.12 6.45 27.40
CA ASP A 466 -13.05 6.01 28.30
C ASP A 466 -11.67 5.92 27.60
N HIS A 467 -11.68 5.75 26.27
CA HIS A 467 -10.48 5.78 25.43
C HIS A 467 -10.05 7.20 24.99
N LEU A 468 -10.87 8.25 25.21
CA LEU A 468 -10.55 9.59 24.71
C LEU A 468 -9.40 10.26 25.47
N THR A 469 -8.44 10.74 24.70
CA THR A 469 -7.39 11.68 25.12
C THR A 469 -7.65 13.06 24.52
N GLU A 470 -6.83 14.06 24.88
CA GLU A 470 -6.85 15.38 24.22
C GLU A 470 -6.57 15.33 22.70
N TRP A 471 -5.98 14.23 22.21
CA TRP A 471 -5.61 14.01 20.79
C TRP A 471 -6.56 13.06 20.04
N GLY A 472 -7.57 12.48 20.71
CA GLY A 472 -8.47 11.46 20.15
C GLY A 472 -8.44 10.13 20.91
N PRO A 473 -9.15 9.09 20.41
CA PRO A 473 -9.31 7.81 21.10
C PRO A 473 -8.04 6.94 21.00
N ALA A 474 -7.44 6.61 22.14
CA ALA A 474 -6.30 5.70 22.25
C ALA A 474 -6.72 4.26 21.96
N THR A 475 -5.86 3.49 21.26
CA THR A 475 -6.16 2.09 20.90
C THR A 475 -6.29 1.13 22.10
N GLN A 476 -5.72 1.51 23.24
CA GLN A 476 -5.79 0.84 24.54
C GLN A 476 -6.19 1.86 25.61
N LEU A 477 -6.95 1.45 26.63
CA LEU A 477 -7.28 2.30 27.78
C LEU A 477 -6.00 2.82 28.45
N VAL A 478 -5.85 4.15 28.53
CA VAL A 478 -4.63 4.84 29.02
C VAL A 478 -4.32 4.53 30.50
N GLN A 479 -5.29 4.00 31.24
CA GLN A 479 -5.13 3.61 32.65
C GLN A 479 -4.83 2.12 32.86
N SER A 480 -4.80 1.28 31.82
CA SER A 480 -4.54 -0.17 31.96
C SER A 480 -3.04 -0.49 32.02
N GLU A 481 -2.69 -1.62 32.64
CA GLU A 481 -1.30 -2.08 32.76
C GLU A 481 -0.66 -2.47 31.42
N GLU A 482 -1.47 -2.65 30.37
CA GLU A 482 -1.03 -2.93 29.00
C GLU A 482 -0.93 -1.69 28.10
N TYR A 483 -1.11 -0.48 28.65
CA TYR A 483 -0.90 0.74 27.88
C TYR A 483 0.58 0.98 27.59
N GLU A 484 0.93 0.98 26.32
CA GLU A 484 2.27 1.21 25.79
C GLU A 484 2.22 2.42 24.85
N ALA A 485 2.83 3.55 25.24
CA ALA A 485 2.71 4.83 24.52
C ALA A 485 3.27 4.82 23.07
N ASP A 486 4.11 3.83 22.73
CA ASP A 486 4.68 3.57 21.40
C ASP A 486 4.34 2.14 20.92
N GLY A 487 3.32 1.51 21.53
CA GLY A 487 3.00 0.10 21.40
C GLY A 487 2.13 -0.27 20.20
N TYR A 488 2.18 0.48 19.10
CA TYR A 488 1.39 0.26 17.88
C TYR A 488 -0.14 0.25 18.12
N TRP A 489 -0.79 -0.90 18.35
CA TRP A 489 -2.22 -1.01 18.75
C TRP A 489 -2.42 -1.20 20.28
N ARG A 490 -1.44 -0.80 21.09
CA ARG A 490 -1.48 -0.86 22.57
C ARG A 490 -1.47 0.51 23.27
N GLY A 491 -1.82 1.59 22.57
CA GLY A 491 -1.82 2.92 23.17
C GLY A 491 -1.83 4.10 22.20
N PRO A 492 -1.06 4.08 21.08
CA PRO A 492 -1.11 5.11 20.07
C PRO A 492 -2.51 5.32 19.49
N ILE A 493 -2.74 6.51 18.94
CA ILE A 493 -3.98 6.93 18.29
C ILE A 493 -3.76 6.82 16.79
N TRP A 494 -4.64 6.10 16.10
CA TRP A 494 -4.53 5.86 14.66
C TRP A 494 -5.59 6.63 13.89
N ALA A 495 -5.16 7.29 12.82
CA ALA A 495 -6.05 7.97 11.88
C ALA A 495 -6.22 7.11 10.61
N PRO A 496 -7.46 6.85 10.14
CA PRO A 496 -8.74 7.16 10.78
C PRO A 496 -9.14 6.09 11.81
N PRO A 497 -9.62 6.46 13.01
CA PRO A 497 -10.60 5.61 13.70
C PRO A 497 -11.89 5.68 12.85
N PRO A 498 -12.54 4.58 12.46
CA PRO A 498 -13.78 4.63 11.67
C PRO A 498 -14.88 5.52 12.29
N CYS A 499 -14.90 5.59 13.62
CA CYS A 499 -15.78 6.45 14.44
C CYS A 499 -15.54 7.96 14.27
N SER A 500 -14.51 8.39 13.54
CA SER A 500 -14.25 9.82 13.26
C SER A 500 -15.24 10.44 12.27
N SER A 501 -15.98 9.62 11.52
CA SER A 501 -17.10 10.11 10.69
C SER A 501 -18.25 10.59 11.58
N ARG A 502 -18.65 11.87 11.44
CA ARG A 502 -19.76 12.44 12.22
C ARG A 502 -21.03 11.59 12.16
N THR A 503 -21.29 10.93 11.04
CA THR A 503 -22.47 10.07 10.81
C THR A 503 -22.58 8.94 11.85
N ALA A 504 -21.47 8.29 12.21
CA ALA A 504 -21.46 7.18 13.17
C ALA A 504 -21.89 7.62 14.58
N CYS A 505 -21.56 8.84 15.01
CA CYS A 505 -21.97 9.39 16.31
C CYS A 505 -23.26 10.23 16.24
N ALA A 506 -23.65 10.73 15.07
CA ALA A 506 -24.87 11.53 14.88
C ALA A 506 -26.14 10.67 14.75
N GLY A 507 -26.00 9.35 14.63
CA GLY A 507 -27.09 8.37 14.67
C GLY A 507 -27.81 8.35 16.03
N ARG A 508 -28.74 9.28 16.25
CA ARG A 508 -29.66 9.39 17.39
C ARG A 508 -29.05 9.69 18.77
N VAL A 509 -27.73 9.60 18.96
CA VAL A 509 -27.03 10.00 20.20
C VAL A 509 -26.94 11.54 20.33
N THR A 510 -28.05 12.27 20.14
CA THR A 510 -28.07 13.74 19.97
C THR A 510 -28.98 14.48 20.96
N SER A 511 -29.61 13.79 21.92
CA SER A 511 -30.50 14.39 22.93
C SER A 511 -29.79 15.07 24.11
N THR A 512 -28.51 14.78 24.37
CA THR A 512 -27.79 15.19 25.60
C THR A 512 -26.34 15.67 25.37
N TRP A 513 -26.09 16.52 24.36
CA TRP A 513 -24.80 17.23 24.22
C TRP A 513 -24.88 18.68 24.72
N PRO A 514 -24.29 19.02 25.88
CA PRO A 514 -24.12 20.41 26.28
C PRO A 514 -23.20 21.14 25.30
N THR A 515 -23.71 22.18 24.63
CA THR A 515 -22.94 22.96 23.65
C THR A 515 -22.01 23.96 24.34
N THR A 516 -21.02 23.46 25.08
CA THR A 516 -20.10 24.26 25.91
C THR A 516 -18.64 23.85 25.75
N TYR A 517 -18.05 24.14 24.60
CA TYR A 517 -16.65 24.55 24.53
C TYR A 517 -16.61 26.02 24.08
N GLY A 518 -16.06 26.87 24.93
CA GLY A 518 -16.33 28.31 24.89
C GLY A 518 -15.54 29.07 23.83
N ALA A 519 -16.22 29.92 23.08
CA ALA A 519 -15.57 31.00 22.34
C ALA A 519 -14.95 32.00 23.33
N VAL A 520 -13.62 32.03 23.41
CA VAL A 520 -12.88 33.01 24.22
C VAL A 520 -12.93 34.36 23.51
N SER A 521 -14.02 35.10 23.72
CA SER A 521 -14.21 36.44 23.17
C SER A 521 -13.25 37.44 23.84
N CYS A 522 -12.23 37.88 23.11
CA CYS A 522 -11.32 38.93 23.59
C CYS A 522 -12.05 40.29 23.51
N GLY A 523 -12.58 40.74 24.66
CA GLY A 523 -13.36 41.97 24.73
C GLY A 523 -12.50 43.23 24.67
N SER A 524 -12.81 44.12 23.72
CA SER A 524 -12.51 45.56 23.81
C SER A 524 -13.82 46.34 23.72
N ALA A 525 -13.88 47.51 24.36
CA ALA A 525 -15.14 48.10 24.82
C ALA A 525 -15.43 49.50 24.24
N SER A 526 -16.67 49.95 24.47
CA SER A 526 -17.23 51.26 24.07
C SER A 526 -17.67 51.34 22.60
N SER A 527 -18.75 52.04 22.22
CA SER A 527 -19.57 52.97 23.00
C SER A 527 -21.08 52.93 22.65
N ARG A 528 -21.89 53.60 23.47
CA ARG A 528 -23.35 53.73 23.35
C ARG A 528 -23.77 54.51 22.10
N ALA A 529 -24.91 54.16 21.49
CA ALA A 529 -25.98 55.12 21.19
C ALA A 529 -27.30 54.40 20.83
N SER A 530 -28.43 55.09 21.05
CA SER A 530 -29.78 54.63 20.71
C SER A 530 -30.37 55.40 19.52
N ARG A 531 -31.36 54.81 18.84
CA ARG A 531 -32.71 55.40 18.68
C ARG A 531 -33.73 54.44 18.05
N ARG A 532 -35.01 54.78 18.22
CA ARG A 532 -36.22 54.15 17.65
C ARG A 532 -36.87 55.15 16.65
N THR A 533 -37.98 54.71 16.03
CA THR A 533 -38.99 55.52 15.28
C THR A 533 -38.53 56.18 13.97
N SER A 534 -39.34 56.32 12.90
CA SER A 534 -40.74 55.87 12.65
C SER A 534 -41.10 55.85 11.15
N THR A 535 -42.25 55.24 10.84
CA THR A 535 -43.05 55.23 9.57
C THR A 535 -43.55 56.64 9.13
N PRO A 536 -44.15 56.88 7.92
CA PRO A 536 -45.04 55.99 7.12
C PRO A 536 -44.91 56.00 5.57
N SER A 537 -45.89 55.36 4.89
CA SER A 537 -46.05 55.11 3.42
C SER A 537 -47.06 56.08 2.76
N PRO A 538 -47.31 56.06 1.41
CA PRO A 538 -48.50 55.31 0.92
C PRO A 538 -48.51 54.78 -0.56
N ALA A 539 -49.25 53.67 -0.77
CA ALA A 539 -50.01 53.24 -1.99
C ALA A 539 -49.24 52.88 -3.29
N ARG A 540 -49.71 52.03 -4.23
CA ARG A 540 -50.98 51.26 -4.51
C ARG A 540 -50.58 49.84 -5.01
N GLY A 541 -51.38 48.76 -5.04
CA GLY A 541 -52.80 48.48 -4.73
C GLY A 541 -53.16 46.96 -4.87
N CYS A 542 -54.46 46.63 -4.78
CA CYS A 542 -55.17 45.31 -4.86
C CYS A 542 -54.62 44.20 -5.82
N ALA A 543 -54.95 42.88 -5.77
CA ALA A 543 -55.65 41.92 -4.86
C ALA A 543 -55.75 40.54 -5.64
N THR A 544 -56.08 39.31 -5.17
CA THR A 544 -56.31 38.57 -3.89
C THR A 544 -56.31 37.03 -4.16
N ALA A 545 -56.38 36.15 -3.13
CA ALA A 545 -56.51 34.66 -3.26
C ALA A 545 -57.93 34.14 -2.88
N PRO A 546 -58.30 32.84 -3.07
CA PRO A 546 -58.04 31.80 -2.04
C PRO A 546 -57.92 30.30 -2.52
N THR A 547 -57.76 29.37 -1.55
CA THR A 547 -57.83 27.88 -1.60
C THR A 547 -59.26 27.36 -1.23
N PRO A 548 -59.65 26.03 -1.08
CA PRO A 548 -58.92 24.75 -0.95
C PRO A 548 -59.50 23.50 -1.73
N GLY A 549 -59.17 22.24 -1.33
CA GLY A 549 -59.67 20.94 -1.90
C GLY A 549 -61.03 20.45 -1.34
N PRO A 550 -61.42 19.13 -1.32
CA PRO A 550 -60.62 17.87 -1.40
C PRO A 550 -61.29 16.61 -2.09
N ARG A 551 -60.75 15.38 -1.84
CA ARG A 551 -61.33 13.99 -1.91
C ARG A 551 -61.30 13.15 -3.22
N ALA A 552 -61.37 11.82 -3.03
CA ALA A 552 -61.44 10.67 -3.97
C ALA A 552 -62.84 9.98 -3.87
N PRO A 553 -63.18 8.74 -4.35
CA PRO A 553 -62.38 7.64 -4.97
C PRO A 553 -63.06 6.89 -6.17
N THR A 554 -62.56 5.71 -6.61
CA THR A 554 -63.26 4.43 -6.95
C THR A 554 -62.57 3.56 -8.03
N SER A 555 -63.00 2.30 -8.10
CA SER A 555 -62.38 1.12 -8.74
C SER A 555 -63.12 0.58 -9.98
N CYS A 556 -62.44 -0.22 -10.82
CA CYS A 556 -62.82 -1.57 -11.28
C CYS A 556 -62.29 -1.98 -12.68
N SER A 557 -62.09 -3.28 -12.88
CA SER A 557 -61.90 -3.96 -14.18
C SER A 557 -63.28 -4.38 -14.77
N PRO A 558 -63.44 -4.74 -16.07
CA PRO A 558 -63.11 -6.12 -16.50
C PRO A 558 -62.78 -6.41 -18.00
N ALA A 559 -61.99 -7.47 -18.20
CA ALA A 559 -62.03 -8.58 -19.18
C ALA A 559 -62.73 -8.54 -20.59
N HIS A 560 -62.03 -9.24 -21.53
CA HIS A 560 -62.51 -10.10 -22.65
C HIS A 560 -63.07 -9.53 -23.98
N TRP A 561 -62.54 -10.04 -25.11
CA TRP A 561 -63.16 -10.91 -26.16
C TRP A 561 -62.07 -11.15 -27.26
N ARG A 562 -61.68 -12.35 -27.73
CA ARG A 562 -62.33 -13.43 -28.53
C ARG A 562 -62.67 -13.04 -29.99
N SER A 563 -62.39 -13.83 -31.06
CA SER A 563 -61.51 -15.02 -31.27
C SER A 563 -61.47 -15.53 -32.75
N ARG A 564 -60.47 -16.39 -33.11
CA ARG A 564 -60.42 -17.37 -34.27
C ARG A 564 -60.23 -16.77 -35.69
N ARG A 565 -59.51 -17.38 -36.65
CA ARG A 565 -59.31 -18.81 -37.06
C ARG A 565 -57.86 -19.11 -37.54
N ARG A 566 -57.42 -20.31 -37.99
CA ARG A 566 -57.48 -21.73 -37.53
C ARG A 566 -56.93 -22.69 -38.63
N ARG A 567 -55.76 -23.35 -38.43
CA ARG A 567 -55.17 -24.56 -39.10
C ARG A 567 -53.62 -24.51 -38.96
N SER A 568 -52.82 -25.59 -38.88
CA SER A 568 -53.08 -27.02 -38.53
C SER A 568 -51.75 -27.77 -38.20
N GLU A 569 -51.86 -28.97 -37.59
CA GLU A 569 -50.81 -29.98 -37.33
C GLU A 569 -49.65 -29.70 -36.32
N ARG A 570 -48.75 -30.70 -36.15
CA ARG A 570 -47.97 -31.13 -34.95
C ARG A 570 -46.77 -32.03 -35.39
N PRO A 571 -45.83 -32.49 -34.51
CA PRO A 571 -45.48 -32.10 -33.13
C PRO A 571 -43.95 -31.87 -32.87
N SER A 572 -43.60 -31.62 -31.60
CA SER A 572 -42.25 -31.48 -30.99
C SER A 572 -41.60 -32.87 -30.63
N PRO A 573 -40.49 -33.04 -29.85
CA PRO A 573 -39.91 -32.19 -28.78
C PRO A 573 -38.36 -32.05 -28.68
N LEU A 574 -37.95 -31.31 -27.64
CA LEU A 574 -36.58 -31.13 -27.10
C LEU A 574 -36.18 -32.27 -26.13
N PRO A 575 -34.89 -32.43 -25.77
CA PRO A 575 -34.43 -33.36 -24.72
C PRO A 575 -34.50 -32.78 -23.30
N ASP A 576 -34.81 -33.66 -22.35
CA ASP A 576 -35.24 -33.43 -20.96
C ASP A 576 -34.22 -32.87 -19.95
N ILE A 577 -34.76 -32.29 -18.87
CA ILE A 577 -34.21 -32.38 -17.50
C ILE A 577 -35.37 -32.82 -16.58
N PRO A 578 -35.28 -33.98 -15.89
CA PRO A 578 -36.30 -34.40 -14.92
C PRO A 578 -35.87 -34.17 -13.46
N SER A 579 -36.75 -33.54 -12.68
CA SER A 579 -36.78 -33.61 -11.21
C SER A 579 -37.75 -34.71 -10.78
N CYS A 580 -37.41 -35.48 -9.73
CA CYS A 580 -38.36 -36.35 -9.03
C CYS A 580 -38.21 -36.23 -7.51
N ASP A 581 -39.31 -36.49 -6.82
CA ASP A 581 -39.46 -36.42 -5.37
C ASP A 581 -39.99 -37.77 -4.84
N HIS A 582 -40.19 -37.89 -3.52
CA HIS A 582 -40.91 -38.94 -2.76
C HIS A 582 -40.22 -40.29 -2.39
N ASP A 583 -39.95 -40.38 -1.08
CA ASP A 583 -40.40 -41.42 -0.13
C ASP A 583 -39.88 -42.89 -0.20
N PRO A 584 -39.91 -43.68 0.90
CA PRO A 584 -38.91 -44.74 1.14
C PRO A 584 -39.49 -46.16 1.34
N ARG A 585 -38.64 -47.05 1.88
CA ARG A 585 -38.88 -48.45 2.34
C ARG A 585 -38.73 -49.58 1.31
N GLN A 586 -37.49 -50.08 1.19
CA GLN A 586 -37.14 -51.52 1.17
C GLN A 586 -35.63 -51.65 1.44
N ALA A 587 -35.22 -52.28 2.56
CA ALA A 587 -34.79 -53.69 2.66
C ALA A 587 -33.42 -53.95 1.98
N HIS A 588 -32.33 -54.28 2.70
CA HIS A 588 -32.01 -55.64 3.22
C HIS A 588 -32.37 -56.75 2.20
N ASP A 589 -31.47 -57.65 1.76
CA ASP A 589 -30.47 -58.41 2.53
C ASP A 589 -29.44 -59.14 1.60
N ARG A 590 -28.34 -59.69 2.16
CA ARG A 590 -27.33 -60.64 1.59
C ARG A 590 -26.47 -60.18 0.38
N ALA A 591 -25.15 -60.43 0.26
CA ALA A 591 -24.12 -61.28 0.89
C ALA A 591 -23.84 -62.69 0.30
N ARG A 592 -22.60 -62.87 -0.22
CA ARG A 592 -21.94 -64.11 -0.76
C ARG A 592 -22.53 -64.60 -2.09
N ARG A 593 -21.77 -65.12 -3.08
CA ARG A 593 -20.56 -65.99 -3.10
C ARG A 593 -19.64 -65.57 -4.31
N VAL A 594 -18.50 -66.19 -4.68
CA VAL A 594 -17.77 -67.37 -4.16
C VAL A 594 -16.23 -67.15 -4.04
N ARG A 595 -15.38 -67.60 -4.99
CA ARG A 595 -13.89 -67.65 -4.92
C ARG A 595 -13.21 -67.82 -6.30
N GLY A 596 -11.99 -67.30 -6.41
CA GLY A 596 -10.86 -67.86 -7.20
C GLY A 596 -9.67 -68.19 -6.28
N LEU A 597 -8.60 -68.82 -6.78
CA LEU A 597 -7.47 -69.40 -6.02
C LEU A 597 -6.16 -69.27 -6.84
N ARG A 598 -4.91 -69.40 -6.35
CA ARG A 598 -4.20 -69.80 -5.08
C ARG A 598 -2.83 -69.02 -5.10
N ALA A 599 -1.85 -69.04 -4.19
CA ALA A 599 -1.56 -69.61 -2.84
C ALA A 599 -0.32 -68.89 -2.24
N ALA A 600 -0.01 -69.12 -0.95
CA ALA A 600 1.24 -68.78 -0.23
C ALA A 600 1.55 -67.27 0.02
N SER A 601 2.19 -66.85 1.12
CA SER A 601 2.74 -67.57 2.29
C SER A 601 2.64 -66.81 3.64
N LEU A 602 2.39 -67.59 4.70
CA LEU A 602 2.76 -67.42 6.13
C LEU A 602 2.19 -66.28 7.03
N ARG A 603 1.71 -66.75 8.20
CA ARG A 603 1.51 -66.15 9.55
C ARG A 603 1.83 -67.31 10.56
N PRO A 604 1.84 -67.18 11.92
CA PRO A 604 1.47 -66.05 12.80
C PRO A 604 2.42 -65.72 14.01
N ALA A 605 2.18 -64.56 14.62
CA ALA A 605 2.18 -64.17 16.05
C ALA A 605 3.07 -64.80 17.18
N ALA A 606 3.62 -63.89 18.01
CA ALA A 606 3.63 -63.85 19.49
C ALA A 606 4.90 -64.13 20.34
N ARG A 607 4.93 -63.44 21.51
CA ARG A 607 5.77 -63.54 22.73
C ARG A 607 7.08 -62.71 22.85
N LEU A 608 7.34 -62.28 24.09
CA LEU A 608 8.48 -61.48 24.62
C LEU A 608 9.39 -62.36 25.50
N PRO A 609 10.62 -61.93 25.87
CA PRO A 609 10.82 -61.38 27.23
C PRO A 609 11.89 -60.25 27.36
N ALA A 610 12.09 -59.75 28.60
CA ALA A 610 13.08 -58.74 29.05
C ALA A 610 14.16 -59.43 29.96
N PRO A 611 14.89 -58.85 30.97
CA PRO A 611 14.98 -57.47 31.51
C PRO A 611 16.36 -56.95 32.07
N ALA A 612 16.43 -55.67 32.49
CA ALA A 612 17.14 -55.14 33.70
C ALA A 612 16.74 -53.64 33.90
N ARG A 613 16.26 -53.09 35.03
CA ARG A 613 16.67 -53.05 36.47
C ARG A 613 17.96 -52.25 36.71
N ARG A 614 18.07 -51.29 37.65
CA ARG A 614 17.19 -50.69 38.71
C ARG A 614 17.60 -49.18 38.86
N ARG A 615 17.14 -48.29 39.77
CA ARG A 615 16.47 -48.31 41.10
C ARG A 615 15.67 -46.98 41.29
N ARG A 616 15.27 -46.64 42.53
CA ARG A 616 14.97 -45.28 43.06
C ARG A 616 15.67 -45.14 44.42
N ASP A 617 15.93 -43.91 44.89
CA ASP A 617 16.01 -43.61 46.33
C ASP A 617 15.49 -42.19 46.67
N ARG A 618 15.45 -41.84 47.96
CA ARG A 618 14.65 -40.75 48.56
C ARG A 618 15.51 -39.55 49.01
N ARG A 619 14.96 -38.31 48.94
CA ARG A 619 14.57 -37.50 50.15
C ARG A 619 14.31 -35.99 49.90
N ARG A 620 13.31 -35.51 50.67
CA ARG A 620 13.17 -34.20 51.36
C ARG A 620 12.78 -32.91 50.60
N ARG A 621 11.92 -32.15 51.29
CA ARG A 621 11.45 -30.78 51.03
C ARG A 621 12.54 -29.73 51.33
N ALA A 622 12.43 -28.56 50.71
CA ALA A 622 12.76 -27.28 51.30
C ALA A 622 11.85 -26.17 50.73
N ARG A 623 11.52 -25.15 51.54
CA ARG A 623 10.92 -23.87 51.08
C ARG A 623 12.04 -22.82 50.98
N ARG A 624 11.93 -21.90 50.03
CA ARG A 624 12.31 -20.46 50.09
C ARG A 624 11.75 -19.81 48.81
N ASP A 625 10.87 -18.80 48.84
CA ASP A 625 10.87 -17.51 49.57
C ASP A 625 11.84 -16.50 48.93
N PRO A 626 11.35 -15.59 48.05
CA PRO A 626 12.19 -14.68 47.26
C PRO A 626 12.29 -13.28 47.90
N ALA A 627 13.46 -12.91 48.41
CA ALA A 627 13.70 -11.56 48.94
C ALA A 627 15.16 -11.09 48.81
N ARG A 628 15.35 -9.88 48.22
CA ARG A 628 16.53 -8.99 48.33
C ARG A 628 17.82 -9.48 47.59
N VAL A 629 18.70 -8.62 47.05
CA VAL A 629 18.73 -7.13 46.91
C VAL A 629 19.69 -6.70 45.78
N LEU A 630 19.50 -5.47 45.25
CA LEU A 630 20.35 -4.47 44.53
C LEU A 630 21.81 -4.85 44.10
N ALA A 631 22.46 -4.21 43.10
CA ALA A 631 22.33 -2.82 42.64
C ALA A 631 22.91 -2.51 41.24
N ALA A 632 22.64 -1.27 40.78
CA ALA A 632 23.47 -0.40 39.91
C ALA A 632 23.55 -0.69 38.39
N ALA A 633 23.52 0.31 37.50
CA ALA A 633 23.10 1.72 37.66
C ALA A 633 22.70 2.36 36.30
N ARG A 634 21.67 3.21 36.29
CA ARG A 634 21.33 4.09 35.14
C ARG A 634 22.13 5.41 35.21
N ARG A 635 22.44 6.02 34.06
CA ARG A 635 22.89 7.42 33.94
C ARG A 635 21.75 8.30 33.40
N PRO A 636 21.54 9.53 33.91
CA PRO A 636 20.42 10.39 33.52
C PRO A 636 20.78 11.42 32.43
N ALA A 637 19.77 11.91 31.71
CA ALA A 637 19.84 13.12 30.90
C ALA A 637 19.56 14.38 31.73
N VAL A 638 20.07 15.55 31.31
CA VAL A 638 19.99 16.82 32.06
C VAL A 638 19.13 17.85 31.33
N ARG A 639 18.05 18.34 31.96
CA ARG A 639 17.30 19.52 31.50
C ARG A 639 18.02 20.81 31.91
N ARG A 640 18.10 21.79 30.99
CA ARG A 640 18.50 23.18 31.28
C ARG A 640 17.34 23.97 31.90
N ARG A 641 17.61 24.84 32.88
CA ARG A 641 17.16 26.26 32.90
C ARG A 641 17.75 27.08 34.06
N GLY A 642 18.44 28.18 33.71
CA GLY A 642 18.41 29.48 34.41
C GLY A 642 19.11 29.68 35.76
N ARG A 643 20.18 30.49 35.77
CA ARG A 643 20.15 31.87 36.31
C ARG A 643 21.41 32.67 35.88
N ALA A 644 21.45 33.96 36.22
CA ALA A 644 22.46 34.93 35.76
C ALA A 644 23.08 35.72 36.92
N VAL A 645 23.96 36.70 36.58
CA VAL A 645 24.68 37.65 37.47
C VAL A 645 25.90 37.05 38.20
N GLY A 646 27.04 37.76 38.31
CA GLY A 646 28.20 37.21 39.06
C GLY A 646 29.51 38.00 39.27
N VAL A 647 29.98 38.88 38.37
CA VAL A 647 31.03 39.94 38.57
C VAL A 647 32.35 39.62 39.33
N ARG A 648 33.51 39.82 38.66
CA ARG A 648 34.93 39.83 39.18
C ARG A 648 35.49 38.46 39.64
N GLY A 649 36.81 38.22 39.64
CA GLY A 649 37.96 38.99 39.11
C GLY A 649 39.33 38.42 39.56
N GLY A 650 40.42 38.75 38.85
CA GLY A 650 41.80 38.25 39.11
C GLY A 650 42.08 36.89 38.44
N ALA A 651 43.07 36.66 37.56
CA ALA A 651 44.46 37.13 37.40
C ALA A 651 45.50 36.42 38.30
N ARG A 652 46.17 35.38 37.75
CA ARG A 652 47.62 35.09 37.90
C ARG A 652 48.11 33.89 37.07
N MET A 653 49.07 34.14 36.17
CA MET A 653 50.16 33.21 35.82
C MET A 653 51.18 33.20 36.99
N PRO A 654 51.91 32.10 37.28
CA PRO A 654 53.00 31.55 36.43
C PRO A 654 52.88 30.01 36.20
N ALA A 655 53.53 29.30 35.27
CA ALA A 655 54.70 29.45 34.38
C ALA A 655 55.89 28.53 34.75
N GLN A 656 56.59 28.02 33.71
CA GLN A 656 57.84 27.20 33.76
C GLN A 656 57.63 25.73 34.23
N ARG A 657 58.42 24.73 33.78
CA ARG A 657 59.69 24.75 33.01
C ARG A 657 59.93 23.48 32.15
N ARG A 658 60.79 23.65 31.14
CA ARG A 658 61.76 22.73 30.47
C ARG A 658 61.95 21.30 31.05
N THR A 659 62.30 20.25 30.28
CA THR A 659 62.70 20.15 28.85
C THR A 659 62.16 18.82 28.21
N GLN A 660 62.71 18.03 27.27
CA GLN A 660 64.04 17.88 26.59
C GLN A 660 63.87 17.30 25.15
N ARG A 661 64.83 16.48 24.67
CA ARG A 661 64.93 15.74 23.38
C ARG A 661 65.81 14.47 23.63
N PRO A 662 66.30 13.72 22.62
CA PRO A 662 65.61 12.66 21.88
C PRO A 662 66.39 11.32 21.86
N SER A 663 65.91 10.30 21.14
CA SER A 663 66.71 9.13 20.75
C SER A 663 66.21 8.52 19.43
N ALA A 664 67.06 7.82 18.67
CA ALA A 664 66.74 7.32 17.33
C ALA A 664 67.43 5.98 16.98
N GLY A 665 66.88 5.27 15.98
CA GLY A 665 67.45 4.04 15.39
C GLY A 665 66.97 2.72 16.00
N ALA A 666 67.14 1.55 15.37
CA ALA A 666 67.51 1.27 13.97
C ALA A 666 67.32 -0.25 13.65
N ALA A 667 67.05 -0.58 12.38
CA ALA A 667 67.07 -1.96 11.80
C ALA A 667 66.10 -2.99 12.44
N GLY A 668 65.88 -4.20 11.90
CA GLY A 668 66.19 -4.73 10.55
C GLY A 668 66.60 -6.22 10.52
N ARG A 669 66.24 -6.92 9.43
CA ARG A 669 66.56 -8.31 9.03
C ARG A 669 65.68 -9.47 9.56
N ALA A 670 65.55 -10.47 8.68
CA ALA A 670 64.73 -11.67 8.82
C ALA A 670 65.55 -12.96 9.03
N ARG A 671 64.87 -14.05 9.42
CA ARG A 671 65.18 -15.49 9.18
C ARG A 671 63.86 -16.26 9.39
N ARG A 672 63.30 -17.04 8.45
CA ARG A 672 63.74 -18.35 7.89
C ARG A 672 64.14 -19.39 8.95
N ILE A 673 63.36 -20.48 9.01
CA ILE A 673 63.83 -21.88 9.01
C ILE A 673 62.71 -22.79 8.44
N ARG A 674 63.07 -23.93 7.85
CA ARG A 674 62.20 -25.00 7.33
C ARG A 674 62.62 -26.34 7.96
N ARG A 675 61.69 -27.31 8.08
CA ARG A 675 61.85 -28.78 7.85
C ARG A 675 60.66 -29.55 8.47
N SER A 676 60.25 -30.76 8.04
CA SER A 676 60.37 -31.46 6.72
C SER A 676 59.69 -32.85 6.73
N ALA A 677 59.35 -33.32 5.52
CA ALA A 677 59.26 -34.71 5.01
C ALA A 677 57.82 -35.18 4.65
N ALA A 678 57.57 -36.03 3.65
CA ALA A 678 58.42 -36.87 2.76
C ALA A 678 57.85 -36.84 1.31
N CYS A 679 58.64 -36.79 0.20
CA CYS A 679 59.26 -37.91 -0.57
C CYS A 679 58.26 -38.96 -1.14
N ASP A 680 58.35 -39.43 -2.40
CA ASP A 680 59.27 -39.07 -3.51
C ASP A 680 58.83 -39.55 -4.93
N ARG A 681 59.36 -38.88 -5.97
CA ARG A 681 59.64 -39.30 -7.38
C ARG A 681 58.81 -40.35 -8.16
N ARG A 682 58.47 -40.00 -9.42
CA ARG A 682 59.17 -40.49 -10.65
C ARG A 682 58.80 -39.66 -11.91
N ALA A 683 59.53 -39.83 -13.01
CA ALA A 683 59.36 -39.12 -14.30
C ALA A 683 59.78 -40.00 -15.50
N GLY A 684 59.33 -39.69 -16.73
CA GLY A 684 59.86 -40.29 -17.97
C GLY A 684 58.95 -40.25 -19.21
N GLU A 685 59.40 -39.57 -20.27
CA GLU A 685 59.09 -39.88 -21.69
C GLU A 685 60.21 -40.82 -22.26
N PRO A 686 60.28 -41.29 -23.56
CA PRO A 686 59.45 -40.94 -24.73
C PRO A 686 59.13 -42.09 -25.77
N ARG A 687 58.47 -41.71 -26.88
CA ARG A 687 58.47 -42.32 -28.26
C ARG A 687 57.89 -43.74 -28.50
N ARG A 688 56.87 -43.83 -29.40
CA ARG A 688 57.00 -44.29 -30.82
C ARG A 688 55.69 -44.08 -31.65
N ARG A 689 55.81 -44.16 -32.98
CA ARG A 689 54.77 -44.06 -34.06
C ARG A 689 54.61 -45.47 -34.75
N PRO A 690 53.73 -45.77 -35.75
CA PRO A 690 53.07 -44.86 -36.73
C PRO A 690 51.63 -45.16 -37.29
N GLY A 691 50.94 -44.11 -37.74
CA GLY A 691 50.10 -44.05 -38.97
C GLY A 691 48.81 -44.91 -39.11
N PRO A 692 48.03 -44.77 -40.23
CA PRO A 692 48.15 -43.80 -41.33
C PRO A 692 46.91 -42.88 -41.56
N ARG A 693 47.05 -41.95 -42.51
CA ARG A 693 46.04 -41.15 -43.26
C ARG A 693 46.30 -41.43 -44.79
N PRO A 694 45.55 -40.96 -45.84
CA PRO A 694 44.77 -39.72 -45.94
C PRO A 694 43.52 -39.73 -46.90
N GLY A 695 43.03 -38.53 -47.26
CA GLY A 695 42.02 -38.23 -48.29
C GLY A 695 41.24 -36.96 -47.90
N ALA A 696 41.64 -35.72 -48.25
CA ALA A 696 41.60 -35.05 -49.57
C ALA A 696 40.16 -34.70 -50.02
N GLY A 697 39.82 -33.46 -50.39
CA GLY A 697 40.59 -32.20 -50.44
C GLY A 697 39.68 -30.99 -50.76
N GLY A 698 40.22 -29.78 -50.94
CA GLY A 698 39.40 -28.59 -51.25
C GLY A 698 40.14 -27.40 -51.87
N ALA A 699 39.48 -26.72 -52.82
CA ALA A 699 39.82 -25.48 -53.54
C ALA A 699 38.65 -25.21 -54.54
N ALA A 700 38.26 -23.99 -54.96
CA ALA A 700 38.51 -22.59 -54.55
C ALA A 700 37.24 -21.76 -54.99
N ARG A 701 37.19 -20.50 -55.48
CA ARG A 701 38.17 -19.46 -55.88
C ARG A 701 37.52 -18.03 -55.84
N GLU A 702 37.89 -17.11 -56.74
CA GLU A 702 37.36 -15.72 -56.88
C GLU A 702 36.02 -15.67 -57.68
N GLY A 703 35.31 -14.56 -57.93
CA GLY A 703 35.46 -13.14 -57.54
C GLY A 703 35.54 -12.12 -58.73
N CYS A 704 34.88 -10.96 -58.57
CA CYS A 704 34.93 -9.73 -59.42
C CYS A 704 34.06 -9.65 -60.71
N GLY A 705 33.63 -8.41 -61.04
CA GLY A 705 33.03 -7.97 -62.33
C GLY A 705 31.49 -8.07 -62.46
N ASP A 706 30.77 -7.16 -63.14
CA ASP A 706 31.12 -5.80 -63.64
C ASP A 706 29.84 -4.96 -63.93
N ARG A 707 30.00 -3.76 -64.51
CA ARG A 707 29.01 -2.74 -64.94
C ARG A 707 28.04 -3.25 -66.05
N ALA A 708 26.99 -2.55 -66.52
CA ALA A 708 26.57 -1.12 -66.45
C ALA A 708 25.01 -1.04 -66.59
N ALA A 709 24.29 -0.11 -65.97
CA ALA A 709 24.01 1.31 -66.36
C ALA A 709 22.97 1.52 -67.50
N LEU A 710 22.29 2.68 -67.44
CA LEU A 710 21.18 3.16 -68.31
C LEU A 710 19.81 2.47 -68.08
N GLY A 711 18.69 3.18 -67.93
CA GLY A 711 18.54 4.64 -67.82
C GLY A 711 17.09 5.12 -67.63
N VAL A 712 16.96 6.44 -67.42
CA VAL A 712 15.79 7.35 -67.58
C VAL A 712 14.48 6.72 -68.12
N GLY A 713 13.29 6.94 -67.54
CA GLY A 713 12.88 7.83 -66.45
C GLY A 713 11.43 8.31 -66.66
N GLY A 714 10.74 8.79 -65.63
CA GLY A 714 9.35 9.25 -65.74
C GLY A 714 8.86 9.94 -64.48
N ALA A 715 8.47 11.21 -64.58
CA ALA A 715 8.08 12.04 -63.44
C ALA A 715 6.69 12.66 -63.63
N ARG A 716 6.18 13.26 -62.55
CA ARG A 716 4.85 13.88 -62.35
C ARG A 716 3.77 12.82 -62.06
N ALA A 717 3.12 12.81 -60.89
CA ALA A 717 2.47 13.88 -60.11
C ALA A 717 1.15 14.36 -60.71
N GLY A 718 0.06 13.90 -60.09
CA GLY A 718 -1.30 14.41 -60.24
C GLY A 718 -2.00 14.30 -58.89
N ARG A 719 -2.55 15.41 -58.39
CA ARG A 719 -3.47 15.40 -57.25
C ARG A 719 -4.85 15.02 -57.77
N ASP A 720 -5.66 14.33 -56.98
CA ASP A 720 -6.98 14.90 -56.67
C ASP A 720 -7.59 14.37 -55.36
N ARG A 721 -8.72 14.96 -54.96
CA ARG A 721 -9.47 14.67 -53.73
C ARG A 721 -10.59 13.67 -54.00
N GLY A 722 -10.73 12.65 -53.14
CA GLY A 722 -11.87 11.75 -53.08
C GLY A 722 -12.41 11.63 -51.66
N ARG A 723 -13.74 11.56 -51.50
CA ARG A 723 -14.43 11.39 -50.21
C ARG A 723 -15.10 10.03 -50.16
N ALA A 724 -15.18 9.48 -48.94
CA ALA A 724 -16.02 8.34 -48.53
C ALA A 724 -15.64 6.96 -49.11
N GLY A 725 -15.78 5.95 -48.25
CA GLY A 725 -15.40 4.56 -48.47
C GLY A 725 -15.45 3.86 -47.11
N ASP A 726 -16.59 3.27 -46.79
CA ASP A 726 -16.84 2.49 -45.58
C ASP A 726 -16.43 1.04 -45.84
N ASP A 727 -15.62 0.43 -44.96
CA ASP A 727 -15.44 -1.01 -44.89
C ASP A 727 -14.79 -1.41 -43.56
N GLY A 728 -15.25 -2.51 -42.95
CA GLY A 728 -14.96 -2.84 -41.55
C GLY A 728 -13.88 -3.91 -41.33
N GLU A 729 -12.87 -3.61 -40.51
CA GLU A 729 -11.86 -4.58 -40.09
C GLU A 729 -12.28 -5.41 -38.86
N ARG A 730 -11.81 -6.67 -38.84
CA ARG A 730 -12.27 -7.71 -37.91
C ARG A 730 -11.37 -7.75 -36.67
N ARG A 731 -11.97 -7.69 -35.47
CA ARG A 731 -11.24 -7.97 -34.23
C ARG A 731 -10.81 -9.44 -34.18
N LEU A 732 -9.50 -9.68 -34.22
CA LEU A 732 -8.91 -11.00 -33.95
C LEU A 732 -8.73 -11.18 -32.44
N HIS A 733 -9.24 -12.28 -31.90
CA HIS A 733 -9.00 -12.66 -30.50
C HIS A 733 -7.65 -13.38 -30.36
N PRO A 734 -6.87 -13.11 -29.28
CA PRO A 734 -5.72 -13.94 -28.95
C PRO A 734 -6.16 -15.31 -28.40
N PRO A 735 -5.41 -16.40 -28.66
CA PRO A 735 -5.74 -17.73 -28.16
C PRO A 735 -5.31 -17.94 -26.70
N ALA A 736 -6.05 -18.77 -25.96
CA ALA A 736 -5.70 -19.16 -24.60
C ALA A 736 -4.50 -20.15 -24.57
N PRO A 737 -3.64 -20.09 -23.53
CA PRO A 737 -2.52 -21.03 -23.39
C PRO A 737 -3.00 -22.45 -23.06
N ARG A 738 -2.29 -23.46 -23.55
CA ARG A 738 -2.48 -24.87 -23.19
C ARG A 738 -1.55 -25.27 -22.05
N GLU A 739 -2.02 -26.19 -21.22
CA GLU A 739 -1.20 -26.92 -20.26
C GLU A 739 -0.09 -27.72 -20.95
N ALA A 740 1.08 -27.81 -20.31
CA ALA A 740 2.16 -28.71 -20.70
C ALA A 740 2.79 -29.30 -19.43
N ALA A 741 2.68 -30.62 -19.26
CA ALA A 741 3.22 -31.34 -18.11
C ALA A 741 4.23 -32.40 -18.58
N VAL A 742 5.50 -32.22 -18.24
CA VAL A 742 6.61 -33.19 -18.38
C VAL A 742 7.67 -32.84 -17.34
N GLY A 743 8.27 -33.83 -16.66
CA GLY A 743 9.52 -33.67 -15.91
C GLY A 743 9.54 -34.37 -14.56
#